data_AF-A0A4W3GND6-F1
#
_entry.id   AF-A0A4W3GND6-F1
#
_cell.length_a   1.000
_cell.length_b   1.000
_cell.length_c   1.000
_cell.angle_alpha   90.00
_cell.angle_beta   90.00
_cell.angle_gamma   90.00
#
_symmetry.space_group_name_H-M   'P 1'
#
loop_
_entity.id
_entity.type
_entity.pdbx_description
1 polymer ?
#
loop_
_entity_poly.entity_id
_entity_poly.type
_entity_poly.pdbx_seq_one_letter_code
_entity_poly.pdbx_strand_id
1 'polypeptide(L)'
;KYVILYLLITVSRIAFWGDIALDEEDLELFQIDRTIDLSRHTLDRIGHTTGGLGEHRVYKKGAVYELIDRIRRLGADSELNNTDREMNSEALKQTEKKRIPRAATSRAERIWPGGVIPYVIGGNFTGSQRAMFKQAMRHWEKHTCVTFIERTEEESYIVFTYRPCGCCSYVGRRGNGPQAISIGKNCDKFGIVVHELGHVIGFWHEHTRPDRDDHVTIIRENIQPGQEYNFLKMEPGEVNSLGESYDFDSIMHYARNTFSRGMFLDTILPERDENGVRPAIGQRTRLSKGDIAQARKLYRCPACGETLQDSTSNFTSPGFPNGYPSYTHCVWRISVTPGEKIVLNFTTMDLFKSRLCWYDYIEVRDGYWRKAPLLGRYCGDKLPEVLISTDSRMWIEFRSSSNWVGKGFAAVYEAICGGEIHKESGQIQSPNYPDDYRPMKECVWKITMSEHYHVGLIFQAFEIERHDNCAYDYLEVRDGSSENSPMIGRFCGYDKPEDIKSTSNTLWMKFVSDGTVNKAGFAANFFKEEDECARPDNGGCEQRCLNTLGSYKCTCDPGYELAADKKSCEAACGGLLTKLNGTITTPGWPKEYPPNKNCVWQVVAPTQYRISMQFEFFELEGNDICKYDYVEIRSGLSSDSKLHGKFCGTEVPEVITSRYNNMRIEFKSDNTVSKKGFKAHFLSDKDECSKDNGGCQHECINTIGSYVCQCRNGFVLHENKHDCKEAECEHQIHSATGVITSPNWPDKYPSRKECTWEILATPGHRVKITFNEFDIEQHQECAYDHLEVFDGESDKYPILGRFCGSKMPDPVLSTTNKMFIGFISDASVQRKGFQATHSTECGGRLKAEIKSKDLFSHAQFGDNNYPGQVDCEWQVLAEKGYSVELSFQTFEVEVEADCGYDFIELFDGFDTTASRLGRFCGSGPPEEIYSAGDAILIHFHTDDTINKKGFHIRYTSTKFQDAIQTKK
;
A
#
# COMPACT_ATOMS: atom_id res chain seq x y z
N LYS A 1 31.92 -3.83 -27.25
CA LYS A 1 31.89 -4.74 -26.08
C LYS A 1 30.68 -4.30 -25.24
N TYR A 2 29.47 -4.85 -25.45
CA TYR A 2 28.96 -6.12 -24.88
C TYR A 2 29.09 -6.09 -23.34
N VAL A 3 28.07 -6.23 -22.47
CA VAL A 3 26.85 -7.09 -22.40
C VAL A 3 26.02 -6.58 -21.19
N ILE A 4 24.72 -6.27 -21.28
CA ILE A 4 23.50 -7.11 -21.05
C ILE A 4 23.35 -7.68 -19.62
N LEU A 5 22.23 -7.37 -18.94
CA LEU A 5 21.35 -8.31 -18.20
C LEU A 5 20.02 -7.60 -17.85
N TYR A 6 18.96 -7.77 -18.65
CA TYR A 6 17.79 -8.64 -18.41
C TYR A 6 17.14 -8.52 -17.02
N LEU A 7 15.95 -7.91 -16.97
CA LEU A 7 14.87 -8.43 -16.15
C LEU A 7 13.53 -8.29 -16.90
N LEU A 8 12.92 -9.45 -17.14
CA LEU A 8 11.62 -9.67 -17.73
C LEU A 8 10.52 -9.11 -16.82
N ILE A 9 9.81 -8.08 -17.26
CA ILE A 9 8.41 -7.87 -16.88
C ILE A 9 7.67 -7.55 -18.17
N THR A 10 6.92 -8.54 -18.65
CA THR A 10 5.94 -8.41 -19.74
C THR A 10 4.81 -7.50 -19.28
N VAL A 11 4.99 -6.18 -19.47
CA VAL A 11 3.86 -5.25 -19.56
C VAL A 11 3.65 -4.99 -21.04
N SER A 12 2.65 -5.65 -21.66
CA SER A 12 2.22 -5.32 -23.01
C SER A 12 1.95 -3.82 -23.10
N ARG A 13 2.74 -3.11 -23.92
CA ARG A 13 2.51 -1.69 -24.18
C ARG A 13 1.28 -1.55 -25.07
N ILE A 14 0.15 -1.15 -24.49
CA ILE A 14 -1.03 -0.77 -25.26
C ILE A 14 -0.77 0.63 -25.85
N ALA A 15 -0.75 0.74 -27.17
CA ALA A 15 -0.74 2.03 -27.87
C ALA A 15 -2.16 2.39 -28.31
N PHE A 16 -2.39 3.67 -28.61
CA PHE A 16 -3.72 4.17 -29.00
C PHE A 16 -3.64 4.91 -30.32
N TRP A 17 -4.59 4.63 -31.21
CA TRP A 17 -4.82 5.35 -32.45
C TRP A 17 -6.14 6.11 -32.40
N GLY A 18 -6.08 7.35 -31.93
CA GLY A 18 -7.28 8.12 -31.59
C GLY A 18 -8.00 7.49 -30.41
N ASP A 19 -9.27 7.14 -30.61
CA ASP A 19 -10.12 6.35 -29.71
C ASP A 19 -10.04 4.83 -29.99
N ILE A 20 -9.16 4.37 -30.88
CA ILE A 20 -8.93 2.94 -31.10
C ILE A 20 -7.74 2.45 -30.27
N ALA A 21 -7.94 1.40 -29.47
CA ALA A 21 -6.85 0.75 -28.75
C ALA A 21 -6.12 -0.26 -29.68
N LEU A 22 -4.79 -0.18 -29.75
CA LEU A 22 -3.92 -1.00 -30.60
C LEU A 22 -3.06 -1.96 -29.76
N ASP A 23 -2.76 -3.13 -30.31
CA ASP A 23 -1.80 -4.10 -29.74
C ASP A 23 -0.45 -4.14 -30.49
N GLU A 24 0.43 -5.08 -30.10
CA GLU A 24 1.79 -5.18 -30.67
C GLU A 24 1.77 -5.58 -32.15
N GLU A 25 0.82 -6.41 -32.60
CA GLU A 25 0.64 -6.73 -34.03
C GLU A 25 0.11 -5.53 -34.81
N ASP A 26 -0.83 -4.78 -34.22
CA ASP A 26 -1.29 -3.52 -34.79
C ASP A 26 -0.14 -2.48 -34.89
N LEU A 27 0.72 -2.41 -33.87
CA LEU A 27 1.87 -1.50 -33.83
C LEU A 27 2.96 -1.81 -34.86
N GLU A 28 3.23 -3.08 -35.14
CA GLU A 28 4.19 -3.51 -36.16
C GLU A 28 3.74 -3.14 -37.59
N LEU A 29 2.43 -2.93 -37.81
CA LEU A 29 1.85 -2.53 -39.10
C LEU A 29 2.04 -1.03 -39.39
N PHE A 30 2.23 -0.19 -38.37
CA PHE A 30 2.54 1.23 -38.53
C PHE A 30 4.05 1.44 -38.59
N GLN A 31 4.66 1.30 -39.76
CA GLN A 31 6.06 1.72 -39.94
C GLN A 31 6.20 3.23 -39.67
N ILE A 32 6.47 3.61 -38.41
CA ILE A 32 6.91 4.95 -38.03
C ILE A 32 8.38 5.07 -38.40
N ASP A 33 8.65 5.28 -39.69
CA ASP A 33 10.00 5.53 -40.18
C ASP A 33 10.32 7.02 -40.02
N ARG A 34 10.68 7.39 -38.77
CA ARG A 34 11.49 8.53 -38.30
C ARG A 34 11.06 8.96 -36.90
N THR A 35 11.66 8.35 -35.88
CA THR A 35 11.92 9.05 -34.63
C THR A 35 12.90 10.19 -34.92
N ILE A 36 12.43 11.44 -34.94
CA ILE A 36 13.33 12.59 -34.75
C ILE A 36 13.71 12.58 -33.27
N ASP A 37 14.92 12.12 -33.00
CA ASP A 37 15.57 12.17 -31.70
C ASP A 37 15.87 13.64 -31.34
N LEU A 38 15.07 14.22 -30.45
CA LEU A 38 15.25 15.57 -29.92
C LEU A 38 16.24 15.64 -28.75
N SER A 39 17.02 14.59 -28.47
CA SER A 39 17.96 14.56 -27.35
C SER A 39 19.43 14.88 -27.69
N ARG A 40 19.76 15.24 -28.94
CA ARG A 40 21.11 15.67 -29.33
C ARG A 40 21.15 17.13 -29.75
N HIS A 41 21.30 18.02 -28.79
CA HIS A 41 22.24 19.15 -28.86
C HIS A 41 22.43 19.74 -27.46
N THR A 42 23.51 19.33 -26.78
CA THR A 42 24.08 20.08 -25.67
C THR A 42 25.04 21.14 -26.21
N LEU A 43 24.75 22.38 -25.83
CA LEU A 43 25.65 23.49 -25.48
C LEU A 43 26.79 23.84 -26.44
N ASP A 44 26.64 24.99 -27.09
CA ASP A 44 27.72 25.99 -27.03
C ASP A 44 27.16 27.40 -26.84
N ARG A 45 27.86 28.16 -26.02
CA ARG A 45 27.51 29.47 -25.45
C ARG A 45 28.06 30.59 -26.36
N ILE A 46 27.38 31.74 -26.39
CA ILE A 46 27.89 33.14 -26.56
C ILE A 46 27.08 33.96 -27.59
N GLY A 47 26.52 35.09 -27.10
CA GLY A 47 26.76 36.41 -27.71
C GLY A 47 25.70 37.01 -28.63
N HIS A 48 25.13 38.13 -28.20
CA HIS A 48 24.36 39.12 -28.98
C HIS A 48 25.05 39.55 -30.30
N THR A 49 24.29 39.80 -31.38
CA THR A 49 24.00 41.14 -31.97
C THR A 49 23.49 41.07 -33.42
N THR A 50 22.40 41.81 -33.65
CA THR A 50 21.97 42.58 -34.84
C THR A 50 22.43 42.24 -36.27
N GLY A 51 21.43 42.05 -37.15
CA GLY A 51 21.29 42.81 -38.41
C GLY A 51 21.89 42.24 -39.71
N GLY A 52 21.13 42.33 -40.80
CA GLY A 52 21.71 42.56 -42.14
C GLY A 52 21.30 41.64 -43.29
N LEU A 53 20.65 42.26 -44.28
CA LEU A 53 20.36 41.81 -45.65
C LEU A 53 21.52 41.14 -46.42
N GLY A 54 21.18 40.28 -47.39
CA GLY A 54 22.10 39.91 -48.48
C GLY A 54 21.59 38.82 -49.43
N GLU A 55 21.41 39.18 -50.71
CA GLU A 55 20.94 38.36 -51.82
C GLU A 55 21.96 37.34 -52.38
N HIS A 56 21.43 36.46 -53.24
CA HIS A 56 22.02 35.85 -54.45
C HIS A 56 22.78 34.49 -54.42
N ARG A 57 22.05 33.48 -54.92
CA ARG A 57 22.29 32.64 -56.12
C ARG A 57 23.50 31.66 -56.22
N VAL A 58 23.09 30.40 -56.48
CA VAL A 58 23.59 29.42 -57.48
C VAL A 58 24.81 28.57 -57.11
N TYR A 59 24.61 27.24 -57.01
CA TYR A 59 25.39 26.24 -57.75
C TYR A 59 24.58 24.94 -57.92
N LYS A 60 24.30 24.57 -59.18
CA LYS A 60 23.91 23.22 -59.62
C LYS A 60 25.06 22.71 -60.52
N LYS A 61 25.58 21.51 -60.23
CA LYS A 61 26.30 20.61 -61.14
C LYS A 61 25.90 19.19 -60.68
N GLY A 62 25.44 18.25 -61.50
CA GLY A 62 25.74 18.02 -62.91
C GLY A 62 26.48 16.68 -62.99
N ALA A 63 25.79 15.65 -63.47
CA ALA A 63 26.28 14.27 -63.63
C ALA A 63 27.42 14.15 -64.65
N VAL A 64 28.34 13.19 -64.46
CA VAL A 64 29.12 12.48 -65.51
C VAL A 64 29.56 11.09 -64.99
N TYR A 65 29.14 10.02 -65.69
CA TYR A 65 29.79 8.74 -66.08
C TYR A 65 31.28 8.51 -65.66
N GLU A 66 31.89 7.34 -65.41
CA GLU A 66 31.71 5.88 -65.64
C GLU A 66 32.64 5.15 -64.62
N LEU A 67 32.30 3.94 -64.14
CA LEU A 67 33.13 2.72 -64.31
C LEU A 67 32.42 1.49 -63.72
N ILE A 68 32.19 0.53 -64.62
CA ILE A 68 31.65 -0.82 -64.45
C ILE A 68 32.83 -1.76 -64.14
N ASP A 69 32.71 -2.74 -63.23
CA ASP A 69 32.72 -4.19 -63.54
C ASP A 69 32.84 -5.09 -62.29
N ARG A 70 32.30 -6.31 -62.40
CA ARG A 70 32.28 -7.44 -61.43
C ARG A 70 31.29 -7.36 -60.26
N ILE A 71 30.08 -7.88 -60.48
CA ILE A 71 29.76 -9.33 -60.35
C ILE A 71 28.33 -9.55 -60.88
N ARG A 72 28.26 -10.03 -62.12
CA ARG A 72 27.19 -10.92 -62.58
C ARG A 72 27.82 -11.85 -63.61
N ARG A 73 28.03 -13.12 -63.25
CA ARG A 73 27.74 -14.33 -64.04
C ARG A 73 28.51 -15.57 -63.54
N LEU A 74 27.90 -16.71 -63.90
CA LEU A 74 28.34 -18.11 -63.85
C LEU A 74 27.85 -18.86 -62.58
N GLY A 75 27.13 -19.98 -62.67
CA GLY A 75 26.90 -20.89 -63.79
C GLY A 75 25.53 -21.58 -63.73
N ALA A 76 25.09 -21.96 -64.93
CA ALA A 76 24.03 -22.92 -65.20
C ALA A 76 24.56 -24.35 -65.07
N ASP A 77 23.66 -25.31 -64.83
CA ASP A 77 23.54 -26.62 -65.48
C ASP A 77 22.42 -27.41 -64.76
N SER A 78 21.33 -27.79 -65.46
CA SER A 78 21.16 -29.05 -66.21
C SER A 78 20.46 -30.09 -65.30
N GLU A 79 19.40 -30.86 -65.63
CA GLU A 79 18.77 -31.28 -66.88
C GLU A 79 17.50 -32.16 -66.59
N LEU A 80 16.62 -32.31 -67.60
CA LEU A 80 15.73 -33.45 -67.97
C LEU A 80 14.58 -33.88 -67.01
N ASN A 81 13.33 -34.20 -67.39
CA ASN A 81 12.58 -34.48 -68.65
C ASN A 81 11.05 -34.42 -68.32
N ASN A 82 10.16 -33.77 -69.09
CA ASN A 82 9.37 -34.24 -70.27
C ASN A 82 8.39 -35.41 -70.00
N THR A 83 7.11 -35.46 -70.43
CA THR A 83 6.25 -34.79 -71.44
C THR A 83 4.75 -35.06 -71.06
N ASP A 84 3.67 -34.43 -71.56
CA ASP A 84 3.24 -34.15 -72.95
C ASP A 84 1.97 -33.23 -73.03
N ARG A 85 1.94 -32.38 -74.08
CA ARG A 85 0.81 -31.96 -75.00
C ARG A 85 -0.45 -31.26 -74.45
N GLU A 86 -1.07 -30.25 -75.10
CA GLU A 86 -0.88 -29.55 -76.38
C GLU A 86 -1.74 -28.26 -76.39
N MET A 87 -1.25 -27.23 -77.08
CA MET A 87 -1.93 -26.11 -77.78
C MET A 87 -3.09 -25.32 -77.14
N ASN A 88 -2.85 -24.03 -76.88
CA ASN A 88 -3.87 -23.00 -77.15
C ASN A 88 -3.25 -21.64 -77.53
N SER A 89 -3.81 -21.03 -78.57
CA SER A 89 -3.43 -19.72 -79.11
C SER A 89 -4.13 -18.58 -78.38
N GLU A 90 -3.38 -17.69 -77.74
CA GLU A 90 -3.90 -16.45 -77.16
C GLU A 90 -3.67 -15.25 -78.10
N ALA A 91 -4.75 -14.50 -78.36
CA ALA A 91 -4.70 -13.11 -78.77
C ALA A 91 -5.57 -12.27 -77.81
N LEU A 92 -4.98 -11.16 -77.36
CA LEU A 92 -5.40 -10.22 -76.32
C LEU A 92 -6.90 -9.85 -76.29
N LYS A 93 -7.45 -9.79 -75.06
CA LYS A 93 -8.31 -8.68 -74.61
C LYS A 93 -7.98 -8.28 -73.18
N GLN A 94 -7.67 -6.99 -73.00
CA GLN A 94 -7.48 -6.32 -71.73
C GLN A 94 -8.68 -6.51 -70.79
N THR A 95 -8.44 -6.64 -69.49
CA THR A 95 -9.45 -6.42 -68.45
C THR A 95 -8.84 -5.54 -67.37
N GLU A 96 -9.36 -4.31 -67.28
CA GLU A 96 -9.07 -3.37 -66.19
C GLU A 96 -9.46 -3.98 -64.84
N LYS A 97 -8.54 -3.99 -63.88
CA LYS A 97 -8.82 -4.36 -62.49
C LYS A 97 -9.49 -3.18 -61.78
N LYS A 98 -10.82 -3.17 -61.68
CA LYS A 98 -11.54 -2.30 -60.73
C LYS A 98 -11.12 -2.64 -59.30
N ARG A 99 -10.58 -1.67 -58.57
CA ARG A 99 -10.25 -1.79 -57.14
C ARG A 99 -11.55 -1.78 -56.32
N ILE A 100 -11.66 -2.72 -55.39
CA ILE A 100 -12.84 -2.88 -54.52
C ILE A 100 -12.63 -2.06 -53.23
N PRO A 101 -13.58 -1.17 -52.86
CA PRO A 101 -13.49 -0.25 -51.70
C PRO A 101 -13.72 -0.92 -50.32
N ARG A 102 -13.15 -0.38 -49.22
CA ARG A 102 -12.97 -1.09 -47.93
C ARG A 102 -13.21 -0.28 -46.59
N ALA A 103 -14.15 -0.64 -45.67
CA ALA A 103 -14.47 0.07 -44.38
C ALA A 103 -14.70 -0.72 -43.03
N ALA A 104 -15.15 -1.99 -42.98
CA ALA A 104 -15.26 -2.83 -41.75
C ALA A 104 -14.09 -3.82 -41.59
N THR A 105 -13.87 -4.49 -40.45
CA THR A 105 -12.76 -5.46 -40.33
C THR A 105 -12.85 -6.59 -41.38
N SER A 106 -11.73 -6.88 -42.04
CA SER A 106 -11.59 -8.00 -43.00
C SER A 106 -11.19 -9.32 -42.34
N ARG A 107 -10.68 -9.27 -41.09
CA ARG A 107 -10.17 -10.39 -40.31
C ARG A 107 -11.31 -11.20 -39.72
N ALA A 108 -11.40 -12.48 -40.08
CA ALA A 108 -12.51 -13.35 -39.64
C ALA A 108 -12.46 -13.63 -38.13
N GLU A 109 -11.27 -13.65 -37.54
CA GLU A 109 -11.01 -13.83 -36.11
C GLU A 109 -11.54 -12.67 -35.25
N ARG A 110 -11.65 -11.47 -35.84
CA ARG A 110 -12.20 -10.27 -35.20
C ARG A 110 -13.74 -10.20 -35.24
N ILE A 111 -14.41 -11.16 -35.89
CA ILE A 111 -15.87 -11.22 -35.95
C ILE A 111 -16.40 -12.02 -34.75
N TRP A 112 -17.40 -11.49 -34.05
CA TRP A 112 -18.04 -12.19 -32.94
C TRP A 112 -18.81 -13.43 -33.42
N PRO A 113 -18.55 -14.63 -32.87
CA PRO A 113 -19.22 -15.86 -33.29
C PRO A 113 -20.75 -15.76 -33.18
N GLY A 114 -21.44 -15.94 -34.31
CA GLY A 114 -22.91 -15.85 -34.37
C GLY A 114 -23.48 -14.46 -34.13
N GLY A 115 -22.66 -13.41 -34.10
CA GLY A 115 -23.08 -12.05 -33.79
C GLY A 115 -23.49 -11.85 -32.33
N VAL A 116 -23.03 -12.71 -31.42
CA VAL A 116 -23.33 -12.63 -29.98
C VAL A 116 -22.15 -11.99 -29.26
N ILE A 117 -22.40 -10.90 -28.55
CA ILE A 117 -21.39 -10.10 -27.85
C ILE A 117 -21.71 -10.12 -26.34
N PRO A 118 -20.99 -10.95 -25.55
CA PRO A 118 -21.15 -10.95 -24.11
C PRO A 118 -20.55 -9.69 -23.49
N TYR A 119 -21.20 -9.12 -22.47
CA TYR A 119 -20.75 -7.88 -21.83
C TYR A 119 -20.81 -7.92 -20.29
N VAL A 120 -19.98 -7.07 -19.68
CA VAL A 120 -19.99 -6.75 -18.25
C VAL A 120 -19.87 -5.23 -18.09
N ILE A 121 -20.63 -4.65 -17.14
CA ILE A 121 -20.53 -3.22 -16.81
C ILE A 121 -19.85 -3.06 -15.45
N GLY A 122 -18.69 -2.38 -15.42
CA GLY A 122 -17.91 -2.16 -14.21
C GLY A 122 -18.69 -1.48 -13.08
N GLY A 123 -18.34 -1.79 -11.83
CA GLY A 123 -19.03 -1.29 -10.63
C GLY A 123 -19.07 0.24 -10.50
N ASN A 124 -18.12 0.95 -11.11
CA ASN A 124 -17.92 2.39 -10.93
C ASN A 124 -18.90 3.28 -11.72
N PHE A 125 -19.80 2.71 -12.54
CA PHE A 125 -20.78 3.48 -13.31
C PHE A 125 -22.11 3.66 -12.56
N THR A 126 -22.70 4.85 -12.68
CA THR A 126 -24.01 5.17 -12.10
C THR A 126 -25.14 4.38 -12.78
N GLY A 127 -26.31 4.31 -12.12
CA GLY A 127 -27.50 3.68 -12.69
C GLY A 127 -27.90 4.29 -14.05
N SER A 128 -27.87 5.61 -14.18
CA SER A 128 -28.16 6.32 -15.42
C SER A 128 -27.16 6.02 -16.55
N GLN A 129 -25.86 5.88 -16.24
CA GLN A 129 -24.85 5.48 -17.21
C GLN A 129 -25.07 4.03 -17.67
N ARG A 130 -25.38 3.11 -16.73
CA ARG A 130 -25.72 1.72 -17.04
C ARG A 130 -26.93 1.64 -17.96
N ALA A 131 -27.97 2.42 -17.68
CA ALA A 131 -29.18 2.52 -18.49
C ALA A 131 -28.85 2.97 -19.92
N MET A 132 -28.04 4.02 -20.08
CA MET A 132 -27.59 4.51 -21.39
C MET A 132 -26.78 3.47 -22.18
N PHE A 133 -25.87 2.72 -21.53
CA PHE A 133 -25.11 1.68 -22.21
C PHE A 133 -26.03 0.58 -22.73
N LYS A 134 -27.01 0.17 -21.92
CA LYS A 134 -28.06 -0.78 -22.33
C LYS A 134 -28.90 -0.23 -23.49
N GLN A 135 -29.25 1.05 -23.47
CA GLN A 135 -29.98 1.70 -24.57
C GLN A 135 -29.17 1.73 -25.87
N ALA A 136 -27.86 2.03 -25.79
CA ALA A 136 -26.98 2.02 -26.96
C ALA A 136 -26.82 0.60 -27.56
N MET A 137 -26.73 -0.44 -26.72
CA MET A 137 -26.75 -1.83 -27.16
C MET A 137 -28.09 -2.19 -27.82
N ARG A 138 -29.23 -1.85 -27.19
CA ARG A 138 -30.57 -2.06 -27.77
C ARG A 138 -30.71 -1.39 -29.13
N HIS A 139 -30.13 -0.20 -29.31
CA HIS A 139 -30.16 0.53 -30.58
C HIS A 139 -29.45 -0.24 -31.72
N TRP A 140 -28.31 -0.88 -31.43
CA TRP A 140 -27.65 -1.77 -32.40
C TRP A 140 -28.45 -3.06 -32.66
N GLU A 141 -29.00 -3.70 -31.61
CA GLU A 141 -29.83 -4.91 -31.77
C GLU A 141 -31.09 -4.67 -32.59
N LYS A 142 -31.73 -3.50 -32.44
CA LYS A 142 -32.96 -3.13 -33.14
C LYS A 142 -32.76 -3.05 -34.66
N HIS A 143 -31.60 -2.54 -35.10
CA HIS A 143 -31.33 -2.31 -36.51
C HIS A 143 -30.55 -3.45 -37.18
N THR A 144 -29.90 -4.31 -36.41
CA THR A 144 -29.01 -5.38 -36.92
C THR A 144 -29.41 -6.75 -36.35
N CYS A 145 -28.62 -7.79 -36.66
CA CYS A 145 -28.77 -9.10 -36.03
C CYS A 145 -27.75 -9.36 -34.92
N VAL A 146 -26.91 -8.37 -34.59
CA VAL A 146 -25.99 -8.45 -33.46
C VAL A 146 -26.80 -8.47 -32.17
N THR A 147 -26.41 -9.30 -31.21
CA THR A 147 -27.09 -9.48 -29.94
C THR A 147 -26.10 -9.31 -28.80
N PHE A 148 -26.45 -8.48 -27.81
CA PHE A 148 -25.66 -8.26 -26.62
C PHE A 148 -26.27 -9.06 -25.47
N ILE A 149 -25.45 -9.87 -24.82
CA ILE A 149 -25.88 -10.69 -23.68
C ILE A 149 -25.04 -10.36 -22.46
N GLU A 150 -25.66 -10.34 -21.28
CA GLU A 150 -24.86 -10.29 -20.05
C GLU A 150 -24.04 -11.58 -19.95
N ARG A 151 -22.75 -11.42 -19.63
CA ARG A 151 -21.82 -12.55 -19.58
C ARG A 151 -22.23 -13.55 -18.50
N THR A 152 -22.21 -14.83 -18.87
CA THR A 152 -22.32 -15.96 -17.93
C THR A 152 -20.96 -16.65 -17.82
N GLU A 153 -20.65 -17.55 -18.74
CA GLU A 153 -19.43 -18.36 -18.76
C GLU A 153 -18.52 -18.05 -19.96
N GLU A 154 -18.93 -17.12 -20.84
CA GLU A 154 -18.20 -16.84 -22.07
C GLU A 154 -16.78 -16.32 -21.79
N GLU A 155 -15.79 -16.87 -22.50
CA GLU A 155 -14.39 -16.52 -22.34
C GLU A 155 -14.06 -15.14 -22.92
N SER A 156 -14.57 -14.84 -24.11
CA SER A 156 -14.38 -13.54 -24.78
C SER A 156 -15.60 -12.64 -24.52
N TYR A 157 -15.38 -11.45 -23.98
CA TYR A 157 -16.46 -10.52 -23.63
C TYR A 157 -15.96 -9.09 -23.52
N ILE A 158 -16.86 -8.12 -23.66
CA ILE A 158 -16.54 -6.71 -23.47
C ILE A 158 -16.77 -6.26 -22.04
N VAL A 159 -15.96 -5.31 -21.56
CA VAL A 159 -16.07 -4.75 -20.21
C VAL A 159 -16.10 -3.22 -20.29
N PHE A 160 -17.24 -2.63 -19.92
CA PHE A 160 -17.32 -1.18 -19.73
C PHE A 160 -16.49 -0.79 -18.51
N THR A 161 -15.55 0.14 -18.70
CA THR A 161 -14.60 0.58 -17.65
C THR A 161 -14.13 2.02 -17.88
N TYR A 162 -13.35 2.56 -16.95
CA TYR A 162 -12.65 3.85 -17.10
C TYR A 162 -11.18 3.60 -17.36
N ARG A 163 -10.65 4.05 -18.51
CA ARG A 163 -9.22 4.03 -18.82
C ARG A 163 -8.67 5.43 -19.13
N PRO A 164 -7.35 5.65 -18.98
CA PRO A 164 -6.71 6.93 -19.26
C PRO A 164 -6.82 7.41 -20.73
N CYS A 165 -7.17 6.51 -21.66
CA CYS A 165 -7.36 6.82 -23.08
C CYS A 165 -8.59 7.72 -23.37
N GLY A 166 -9.47 7.96 -22.39
CA GLY A 166 -10.72 8.69 -22.62
C GLY A 166 -11.85 7.77 -23.10
N CYS A 167 -12.53 8.16 -24.19
CA CYS A 167 -13.47 7.28 -24.90
C CYS A 167 -12.62 6.43 -25.84
N CYS A 168 -12.54 5.11 -25.62
CA CYS A 168 -11.78 4.26 -26.52
C CYS A 168 -12.26 2.80 -26.50
N SER A 169 -12.13 2.11 -27.62
CA SER A 169 -12.48 0.70 -27.76
C SER A 169 -11.54 -0.04 -28.72
N TYR A 170 -11.49 -1.37 -28.59
CA TYR A 170 -10.86 -2.24 -29.57
C TYR A 170 -11.79 -2.50 -30.74
N VAL A 171 -11.21 -2.77 -31.93
CA VAL A 171 -11.97 -3.13 -33.14
C VAL A 171 -12.22 -4.64 -33.20
N GLY A 172 -13.49 -5.03 -33.11
CA GLY A 172 -13.93 -6.41 -33.18
C GLY A 172 -13.62 -7.23 -31.92
N ARG A 173 -13.73 -8.55 -32.06
CA ARG A 173 -13.40 -9.55 -31.05
C ARG A 173 -11.90 -9.79 -30.98
N ARG A 174 -11.30 -9.71 -29.78
CA ARG A 174 -9.87 -10.06 -29.59
C ARG A 174 -9.62 -11.53 -29.26
N GLY A 175 -10.58 -12.18 -28.59
CA GLY A 175 -10.36 -13.50 -28.00
C GLY A 175 -9.57 -13.42 -26.68
N ASN A 176 -9.46 -14.55 -25.98
CA ASN A 176 -8.60 -14.74 -24.80
C ASN A 176 -8.89 -13.82 -23.59
N GLY A 177 -10.16 -13.63 -23.23
CA GLY A 177 -10.56 -12.93 -22.00
C GLY A 177 -11.30 -11.59 -22.21
N PRO A 178 -11.31 -10.72 -21.18
CA PRO A 178 -12.00 -9.43 -21.23
C PRO A 178 -11.32 -8.43 -22.17
N GLN A 179 -12.09 -7.78 -23.04
CA GLN A 179 -11.66 -6.59 -23.77
C GLN A 179 -12.35 -5.33 -23.23
N ALA A 180 -11.60 -4.27 -23.00
CA ALA A 180 -12.13 -3.05 -22.43
C ALA A 180 -12.79 -2.16 -23.48
N ILE A 181 -13.95 -1.60 -23.12
CA ILE A 181 -14.56 -0.42 -23.74
C ILE A 181 -14.53 0.69 -22.68
N SER A 182 -13.72 1.72 -22.95
CA SER A 182 -13.49 2.82 -22.03
C SER A 182 -14.48 3.95 -22.29
N ILE A 183 -15.29 4.31 -21.29
CA ILE A 183 -16.17 5.48 -21.35
C ILE A 183 -15.65 6.51 -20.34
N GLY A 184 -14.70 7.33 -20.77
CA GLY A 184 -14.07 8.37 -19.94
C GLY A 184 -15.02 9.50 -19.50
N LYS A 185 -14.48 10.48 -18.75
CA LYS A 185 -15.24 11.69 -18.38
C LYS A 185 -15.70 12.43 -19.65
N ASN A 186 -16.99 12.80 -19.70
CA ASN A 186 -17.68 13.44 -20.84
C ASN A 186 -17.98 12.53 -22.05
N CYS A 187 -17.71 11.23 -21.95
CA CYS A 187 -18.02 10.23 -22.99
C CYS A 187 -19.41 9.59 -22.81
N ASP A 188 -20.10 9.89 -21.71
CA ASP A 188 -21.40 9.36 -21.34
C ASP A 188 -22.53 10.09 -22.08
N LYS A 189 -22.45 10.05 -23.41
CA LYS A 189 -23.53 10.49 -24.30
C LYS A 189 -23.91 9.32 -25.19
N PHE A 190 -25.21 9.14 -25.40
CA PHE A 190 -25.77 8.04 -26.17
C PHE A 190 -25.01 7.76 -27.49
N GLY A 191 -24.82 8.76 -28.35
CA GLY A 191 -24.14 8.57 -29.62
C GLY A 191 -22.63 8.31 -29.55
N ILE A 192 -21.96 8.68 -28.44
CA ILE A 192 -20.56 8.30 -28.21
C ILE A 192 -20.51 6.81 -27.88
N VAL A 193 -21.38 6.34 -26.99
CA VAL A 193 -21.43 4.90 -26.63
C VAL A 193 -21.79 4.04 -27.86
N VAL A 194 -22.72 4.49 -28.70
CA VAL A 194 -23.06 3.81 -29.97
C VAL A 194 -21.84 3.74 -30.91
N HIS A 195 -21.02 4.79 -30.96
CA HIS A 195 -19.76 4.82 -31.74
C HIS A 195 -18.74 3.80 -31.20
N GLU A 196 -18.47 3.80 -29.90
CA GLU A 196 -17.55 2.84 -29.28
C GLU A 196 -18.01 1.38 -29.48
N LEU A 197 -19.32 1.13 -29.40
CA LEU A 197 -19.90 -0.17 -29.73
C LEU A 197 -19.73 -0.52 -31.23
N GLY A 198 -19.67 0.47 -32.12
CA GLY A 198 -19.31 0.26 -33.52
C GLY A 198 -17.91 -0.34 -33.69
N HIS A 199 -16.92 0.14 -32.92
CA HIS A 199 -15.61 -0.49 -32.85
C HIS A 199 -15.71 -1.93 -32.35
N VAL A 200 -16.44 -2.20 -31.26
CA VAL A 200 -16.63 -3.56 -30.74
C VAL A 200 -17.23 -4.51 -31.79
N ILE A 201 -18.17 -4.02 -32.60
CA ILE A 201 -18.81 -4.78 -33.68
C ILE A 201 -17.83 -5.08 -34.82
N GLY A 202 -16.77 -4.27 -34.97
CA GLY A 202 -15.69 -4.48 -35.93
C GLY A 202 -15.51 -3.35 -36.95
N PHE A 203 -16.02 -2.15 -36.67
CA PHE A 203 -15.89 -1.01 -37.58
C PHE A 203 -14.63 -0.19 -37.29
N TRP A 204 -13.97 0.23 -38.37
CA TRP A 204 -12.96 1.27 -38.34
C TRP A 204 -13.61 2.62 -38.60
N HIS A 205 -12.88 3.72 -38.41
CA HIS A 205 -13.43 5.02 -38.78
C HIS A 205 -13.58 5.17 -40.29
N GLU A 206 -14.70 5.76 -40.72
CA GLU A 206 -15.02 5.91 -42.14
C GLU A 206 -13.98 6.76 -42.91
N HIS A 207 -13.32 7.72 -42.25
CA HIS A 207 -12.25 8.52 -42.84
C HIS A 207 -10.89 7.81 -42.92
N THR A 208 -10.79 6.56 -42.46
CA THR A 208 -9.55 5.77 -42.56
C THR A 208 -9.57 4.79 -43.74
N ARG A 209 -10.68 4.73 -44.49
CA ARG A 209 -10.83 3.86 -45.67
C ARG A 209 -9.72 4.06 -46.71
N PRO A 210 -9.28 3.00 -47.42
CA PRO A 210 -8.27 3.12 -48.48
C PRO A 210 -8.69 4.02 -49.66
N ASP A 211 -9.99 4.09 -49.94
CA ASP A 211 -10.62 4.87 -51.02
C ASP A 211 -11.11 6.26 -50.58
N ARG A 212 -10.88 6.65 -49.31
CA ARG A 212 -11.41 7.92 -48.76
C ARG A 212 -11.04 9.17 -49.57
N ASP A 213 -9.88 9.16 -50.24
CA ASP A 213 -9.34 10.36 -50.91
C ASP A 213 -10.15 10.70 -52.18
N ASP A 214 -11.04 9.79 -52.61
CA ASP A 214 -12.05 10.01 -53.67
C ASP A 214 -13.33 10.69 -53.12
N HIS A 215 -13.39 10.97 -51.81
CA HIS A 215 -14.59 11.43 -51.11
C HIS A 215 -14.34 12.59 -50.14
N VAL A 216 -13.18 12.60 -49.48
CA VAL A 216 -12.78 13.62 -48.51
C VAL A 216 -11.33 14.02 -48.72
N THR A 217 -11.03 15.31 -48.53
CA THR A 217 -9.67 15.84 -48.51
C THR A 217 -9.22 16.07 -47.07
N ILE A 218 -8.06 15.54 -46.71
CA ILE A 218 -7.43 15.79 -45.41
C ILE A 218 -6.52 17.01 -45.50
N ILE A 219 -6.84 18.08 -44.75
CA ILE A 219 -6.07 19.34 -44.72
C ILE A 219 -5.00 19.22 -43.63
N ARG A 220 -3.83 18.68 -44.00
CA ARG A 220 -2.76 18.33 -43.04
C ARG A 220 -2.21 19.54 -42.29
N GLU A 221 -2.17 20.70 -42.93
CA GLU A 221 -1.77 21.98 -42.36
C GLU A 221 -2.72 22.53 -41.31
N ASN A 222 -3.91 21.94 -41.13
CA ASN A 222 -4.84 22.32 -40.06
C ASN A 222 -4.79 21.33 -38.87
N ILE A 223 -4.07 20.22 -38.97
CA ILE A 223 -3.98 19.21 -37.90
C ILE A 223 -3.04 19.71 -36.79
N GLN A 224 -3.36 19.39 -35.54
CA GLN A 224 -2.48 19.64 -34.39
C GLN A 224 -1.17 18.83 -34.51
N PRO A 225 0.00 19.41 -34.20
CA PRO A 225 1.27 18.69 -34.26
C PRO A 225 1.26 17.41 -33.43
N GLY A 226 1.62 16.29 -34.04
CA GLY A 226 1.66 14.97 -33.40
C GLY A 226 0.33 14.20 -33.46
N GLN A 227 -0.72 14.74 -34.08
CA GLN A 227 -2.02 14.08 -34.27
C GLN A 227 -2.27 13.59 -35.70
N GLU A 228 -1.28 13.70 -36.59
CA GLU A 228 -1.40 13.37 -38.02
C GLU A 228 -1.63 11.87 -38.25
N TYR A 229 -1.20 11.03 -37.32
CA TYR A 229 -1.37 9.59 -37.39
C TYR A 229 -2.86 9.22 -37.45
N ASN A 230 -3.77 9.91 -36.74
CA ASN A 230 -5.23 9.70 -36.75
C ASN A 230 -5.92 9.75 -38.13
N PHE A 231 -5.21 10.24 -39.13
CA PHE A 231 -5.69 10.39 -40.50
C PHE A 231 -4.91 9.50 -41.49
N LEU A 232 -4.14 8.51 -41.05
CA LEU A 232 -3.53 7.53 -41.97
C LEU A 232 -4.60 6.58 -42.54
N LYS A 233 -4.37 6.07 -43.76
CA LYS A 233 -5.27 5.07 -44.38
C LYS A 233 -4.99 3.72 -43.75
N MET A 234 -6.04 2.94 -43.58
CA MET A 234 -5.88 1.53 -43.24
C MET A 234 -5.33 0.75 -44.44
N GLU A 235 -4.55 -0.27 -44.15
CA GLU A 235 -4.10 -1.20 -45.18
C GLU A 235 -5.28 -1.99 -45.77
N PRO A 236 -5.32 -2.25 -47.08
CA PRO A 236 -6.42 -2.99 -47.69
C PRO A 236 -6.64 -4.37 -47.05
N GLY A 237 -5.60 -5.01 -46.52
CA GLY A 237 -5.68 -6.31 -45.86
C GLY A 237 -6.53 -6.33 -44.58
N GLU A 238 -6.75 -5.19 -43.91
CA GLU A 238 -7.36 -5.06 -42.58
C GLU A 238 -8.83 -4.60 -42.58
N VAL A 239 -9.27 -4.06 -43.71
CA VAL A 239 -10.54 -3.35 -43.83
C VAL A 239 -11.30 -3.86 -45.07
N ASN A 240 -12.64 -3.83 -45.07
CA ASN A 240 -13.55 -4.32 -46.10
C ASN A 240 -14.93 -3.63 -46.01
N SER A 241 -15.39 -2.93 -47.05
CA SER A 241 -16.64 -2.14 -47.03
C SER A 241 -17.83 -3.04 -47.28
N LEU A 242 -17.57 -4.31 -47.62
CA LEU A 242 -18.60 -5.28 -48.00
C LEU A 242 -19.44 -4.77 -49.19
N GLY A 243 -18.81 -3.98 -50.06
CA GLY A 243 -19.44 -3.35 -51.22
C GLY A 243 -20.34 -2.14 -50.94
N GLU A 244 -20.29 -1.56 -49.73
CA GLU A 244 -20.98 -0.30 -49.40
C GLU A 244 -20.21 0.94 -49.91
N SER A 245 -20.96 1.98 -50.30
CA SER A 245 -20.41 3.29 -50.69
C SER A 245 -19.80 4.04 -49.49
N TYR A 246 -19.13 5.16 -49.74
CA TYR A 246 -18.67 6.04 -48.66
C TYR A 246 -19.86 6.66 -47.92
N ASP A 247 -19.86 6.56 -46.59
CA ASP A 247 -20.98 7.01 -45.76
C ASP A 247 -20.62 8.25 -44.93
N PHE A 248 -20.90 9.43 -45.48
CA PHE A 248 -20.70 10.71 -44.81
C PHE A 248 -21.52 10.86 -43.50
N ASP A 249 -22.67 10.17 -43.39
CA ASP A 249 -23.54 10.21 -42.20
C ASP A 249 -23.16 9.13 -41.16
N SER A 250 -22.14 8.31 -41.43
CA SER A 250 -21.70 7.23 -40.54
C SER A 250 -21.38 7.76 -39.14
N ILE A 251 -21.84 7.05 -38.13
CA ILE A 251 -21.48 7.36 -36.74
C ILE A 251 -19.98 7.18 -36.50
N MET A 252 -19.31 6.38 -37.33
CA MET A 252 -17.87 6.09 -37.28
C MET A 252 -17.02 7.15 -38.00
N HIS A 253 -17.62 8.20 -38.57
CA HIS A 253 -16.88 9.27 -39.23
C HIS A 253 -16.45 10.35 -38.21
N TYR A 254 -15.24 10.90 -38.35
CA TYR A 254 -14.81 12.08 -37.57
C TYR A 254 -15.54 13.36 -37.99
N ALA A 255 -15.65 14.32 -37.06
CA ALA A 255 -16.16 15.64 -37.39
C ALA A 255 -15.13 16.43 -38.21
N ARG A 256 -15.62 17.43 -38.95
CA ARG A 256 -14.82 18.23 -39.88
C ARG A 256 -13.59 18.90 -39.25
N ASN A 257 -13.63 19.20 -37.95
CA ASN A 257 -12.59 19.91 -37.21
C ASN A 257 -11.92 19.07 -36.11
N THR A 258 -12.12 17.74 -36.11
CA THR A 258 -11.47 16.83 -35.14
C THR A 258 -9.94 16.97 -35.25
N PHE A 259 -9.24 17.07 -34.12
CA PHE A 259 -7.79 17.33 -34.02
C PHE A 259 -7.29 18.59 -34.75
N SER A 260 -8.15 19.60 -34.93
CA SER A 260 -7.78 20.87 -35.56
C SER A 260 -6.96 21.78 -34.64
N ARG A 261 -5.97 22.49 -35.20
CA ARG A 261 -5.17 23.50 -34.51
C ARG A 261 -5.93 24.80 -34.22
N GLY A 262 -7.12 24.98 -34.80
CA GLY A 262 -7.96 26.16 -34.58
C GLY A 262 -9.45 25.83 -34.67
N MET A 263 -10.27 26.49 -33.86
CA MET A 263 -11.71 26.16 -33.69
C MET A 263 -12.53 26.18 -35.00
N PHE A 264 -12.12 27.00 -35.98
CA PHE A 264 -12.83 27.20 -37.26
C PHE A 264 -12.10 26.60 -38.46
N LEU A 265 -11.04 25.81 -38.22
CA LEU A 265 -10.27 25.18 -39.28
C LEU A 265 -10.72 23.73 -39.45
N ASP A 266 -11.15 23.39 -40.65
CA ASP A 266 -11.50 22.00 -40.99
C ASP A 266 -10.21 21.20 -41.23
N THR A 267 -10.12 20.02 -40.65
CA THR A 267 -9.11 18.99 -40.91
C THR A 267 -9.58 17.98 -41.94
N ILE A 268 -10.90 17.74 -42.04
CA ILE A 268 -11.53 16.88 -43.04
C ILE A 268 -12.53 17.70 -43.84
N LEU A 269 -12.34 17.75 -45.14
CA LEU A 269 -13.18 18.49 -46.07
C LEU A 269 -13.86 17.53 -47.05
N PRO A 270 -15.19 17.30 -46.96
CA PRO A 270 -15.88 16.41 -47.88
C PRO A 270 -16.04 17.02 -49.27
N GLU A 271 -15.94 16.19 -50.31
CA GLU A 271 -16.20 16.60 -51.69
C GLU A 271 -17.64 17.05 -51.90
N ARG A 272 -17.88 17.85 -52.94
CA ARG A 272 -19.22 18.37 -53.25
C ARG A 272 -20.04 17.29 -53.92
N ASP A 273 -21.31 17.19 -53.55
CA ASP A 273 -22.28 16.32 -54.22
C ASP A 273 -22.64 16.85 -55.62
N GLU A 274 -23.48 16.09 -56.35
CA GLU A 274 -23.96 16.45 -57.69
C GLU A 274 -24.69 17.80 -57.74
N ASN A 275 -25.18 18.31 -56.60
CA ASN A 275 -25.85 19.60 -56.46
C ASN A 275 -24.88 20.72 -56.00
N GLY A 276 -23.59 20.43 -55.88
CA GLY A 276 -22.55 21.37 -55.45
C GLY A 276 -22.53 21.65 -53.94
N VAL A 277 -23.30 20.90 -53.14
CA VAL A 277 -23.43 21.02 -51.68
C VAL A 277 -22.45 20.04 -51.02
N ARG A 278 -21.81 20.47 -49.92
CA ARG A 278 -20.96 19.58 -49.13
C ARG A 278 -21.81 18.80 -48.13
N PRO A 279 -21.72 17.46 -48.08
CA PRO A 279 -22.44 16.66 -47.10
C PRO A 279 -21.95 16.96 -45.68
N ALA A 280 -22.84 16.81 -44.70
CA ALA A 280 -22.49 16.92 -43.29
C ALA A 280 -21.79 15.63 -42.82
N ILE A 281 -20.76 15.77 -41.99
CA ILE A 281 -19.96 14.66 -41.45
C ILE A 281 -19.80 14.75 -39.94
N GLY A 282 -19.61 13.61 -39.27
CA GLY A 282 -19.28 13.52 -37.85
C GLY A 282 -20.46 13.61 -36.89
N GLN A 283 -21.65 13.20 -37.30
CA GLN A 283 -22.80 13.13 -36.41
C GLN A 283 -22.58 12.10 -35.28
N ARG A 284 -23.22 12.34 -34.13
CA ARG A 284 -23.17 11.48 -32.92
C ARG A 284 -24.56 11.29 -32.32
N THR A 285 -25.53 10.97 -33.17
CA THR A 285 -26.95 10.90 -32.80
C THR A 285 -27.58 9.54 -33.07
N ARG A 286 -27.26 8.89 -34.19
CA ARG A 286 -27.89 7.62 -34.61
C ARG A 286 -26.96 6.80 -35.50
N LEU A 287 -27.39 5.59 -35.84
CA LEU A 287 -26.75 4.78 -36.88
C LEU A 287 -27.24 5.26 -38.25
N SER A 288 -26.33 5.38 -39.21
CA SER A 288 -26.69 5.66 -40.60
C SER A 288 -27.22 4.42 -41.31
N LYS A 289 -27.77 4.59 -42.52
CA LYS A 289 -28.17 3.44 -43.36
C LYS A 289 -26.96 2.58 -43.76
N GLY A 290 -25.80 3.18 -43.98
CA GLY A 290 -24.56 2.47 -44.32
C GLY A 290 -24.03 1.67 -43.14
N ASP A 291 -24.01 2.25 -41.93
CA ASP A 291 -23.62 1.54 -40.70
C ASP A 291 -24.44 0.24 -40.52
N ILE A 292 -25.76 0.34 -40.69
CA ILE A 292 -26.69 -0.78 -40.54
C ILE A 292 -26.48 -1.83 -41.64
N ALA A 293 -26.38 -1.40 -42.90
CA ALA A 293 -26.19 -2.31 -44.03
C ALA A 293 -24.86 -3.07 -43.94
N GLN A 294 -23.78 -2.36 -43.57
CA GLN A 294 -22.47 -2.96 -43.41
C GLN A 294 -22.43 -3.96 -42.26
N ALA A 295 -23.04 -3.65 -41.11
CA ALA A 295 -23.13 -4.58 -39.99
C ALA A 295 -23.93 -5.84 -40.37
N ARG A 296 -25.03 -5.65 -41.12
CA ARG A 296 -25.85 -6.77 -41.61
C ARG A 296 -25.08 -7.71 -42.54
N LYS A 297 -24.25 -7.15 -43.41
CA LYS A 297 -23.37 -7.94 -44.29
C LYS A 297 -22.25 -8.62 -43.51
N LEU A 298 -21.62 -7.93 -42.55
CA LEU A 298 -20.51 -8.45 -41.75
C LEU A 298 -20.92 -9.69 -40.97
N TYR A 299 -22.09 -9.65 -40.33
CA TYR A 299 -22.64 -10.74 -39.52
C TYR A 299 -23.59 -11.68 -40.29
N ARG A 300 -23.71 -11.52 -41.62
CA ARG A 300 -24.57 -12.32 -42.50
C ARG A 300 -26.00 -12.44 -41.95
N CYS A 301 -26.61 -11.31 -41.62
CA CYS A 301 -27.95 -11.27 -41.09
C CYS A 301 -28.96 -11.90 -42.07
N PRO A 302 -30.02 -12.56 -41.56
CA PRO A 302 -31.10 -13.10 -42.38
C PRO A 302 -31.73 -12.02 -43.27
N ALA A 303 -32.23 -12.43 -44.44
CA ALA A 303 -32.80 -11.51 -45.44
C ALA A 303 -34.09 -10.82 -44.96
N CYS A 304 -34.78 -11.44 -44.00
CA CYS A 304 -36.03 -10.95 -43.42
C CYS A 304 -36.11 -11.30 -41.93
N GLY A 305 -37.09 -10.69 -41.26
CA GLY A 305 -37.20 -10.70 -39.81
C GLY A 305 -36.40 -9.57 -39.15
N GLU A 306 -36.65 -9.36 -37.87
CA GLU A 306 -36.11 -8.24 -37.11
C GLU A 306 -36.04 -8.54 -35.62
N THR A 307 -35.38 -7.66 -34.87
CA THR A 307 -35.39 -7.71 -33.41
C THR A 307 -36.57 -6.90 -32.89
N LEU A 308 -37.51 -7.56 -32.24
CA LEU A 308 -38.72 -7.00 -31.66
C LEU A 308 -38.45 -6.69 -30.18
N GLN A 309 -38.48 -5.41 -29.81
CA GLN A 309 -38.12 -4.93 -28.46
C GLN A 309 -39.29 -4.27 -27.72
N ASP A 310 -40.45 -4.13 -28.36
CA ASP A 310 -41.65 -3.56 -27.74
C ASP A 310 -42.24 -4.55 -26.72
N SER A 311 -43.00 -4.04 -25.74
CA SER A 311 -43.67 -4.90 -24.75
C SER A 311 -44.84 -5.69 -25.35
N THR A 312 -45.47 -5.18 -26.41
CA THR A 312 -46.54 -5.89 -27.11
C THR A 312 -46.46 -5.50 -28.58
N SER A 313 -46.37 -6.47 -29.47
CA SER A 313 -46.34 -6.20 -30.90
C SER A 313 -46.81 -7.40 -31.71
N ASN A 314 -47.31 -7.12 -32.91
CA ASN A 314 -47.70 -8.11 -33.90
C ASN A 314 -46.66 -8.19 -35.01
N PHE A 315 -46.39 -9.40 -35.50
CA PHE A 315 -45.49 -9.60 -36.63
C PHE A 315 -46.01 -10.71 -37.54
N THR A 316 -45.65 -10.61 -38.81
CA THR A 316 -46.16 -11.49 -39.86
C THR A 316 -45.04 -12.02 -40.72
N SER A 317 -45.26 -13.17 -41.37
CA SER A 317 -44.37 -13.64 -42.43
C SER A 317 -44.32 -12.65 -43.61
N PRO A 318 -43.21 -12.58 -44.36
CA PRO A 318 -43.15 -11.77 -45.58
C PRO A 318 -44.27 -12.11 -46.55
N GLY A 319 -44.88 -11.10 -47.17
CA GLY A 319 -45.96 -11.29 -48.15
C GLY A 319 -47.32 -11.67 -47.57
N PHE A 320 -47.47 -11.82 -46.24
CA PHE A 320 -48.77 -12.05 -45.61
C PHE A 320 -49.73 -10.88 -45.86
N PRO A 321 -51.03 -11.12 -46.18
CA PRO A 321 -51.72 -12.42 -46.29
C PRO A 321 -51.68 -13.05 -47.70
N ASN A 322 -50.97 -12.43 -48.65
CA ASN A 322 -50.93 -12.81 -50.07
C ASN A 322 -50.03 -14.01 -50.37
N GLY A 323 -49.29 -14.50 -49.37
CA GLY A 323 -48.43 -15.67 -49.44
C GLY A 323 -46.94 -15.34 -49.33
N TYR A 324 -46.18 -16.25 -48.70
CA TYR A 324 -44.75 -16.05 -48.47
C TYR A 324 -43.90 -16.50 -49.67
N PRO A 325 -42.72 -15.89 -49.93
CA PRO A 325 -41.86 -16.32 -51.02
C PRO A 325 -41.24 -17.71 -50.77
N SER A 326 -41.00 -18.49 -51.83
CA SER A 326 -40.26 -19.75 -51.73
C SER A 326 -38.80 -19.51 -51.37
N TYR A 327 -38.15 -20.50 -50.72
CA TYR A 327 -36.74 -20.44 -50.30
C TYR A 327 -36.42 -19.27 -49.34
N THR A 328 -37.41 -18.85 -48.56
CA THR A 328 -37.26 -17.75 -47.59
C THR A 328 -36.63 -18.21 -46.28
N HIS A 329 -35.75 -17.39 -45.72
CA HIS A 329 -35.20 -17.57 -44.37
C HIS A 329 -35.32 -16.27 -43.58
N CYS A 330 -36.23 -16.26 -42.61
CA CYS A 330 -36.44 -15.13 -41.71
C CYS A 330 -36.17 -15.51 -40.27
N VAL A 331 -35.66 -14.57 -39.49
CA VAL A 331 -35.45 -14.75 -38.06
C VAL A 331 -35.95 -13.54 -37.30
N TRP A 332 -36.87 -13.76 -36.37
CA TRP A 332 -37.28 -12.76 -35.39
C TRP A 332 -36.64 -13.05 -34.04
N ARG A 333 -36.21 -11.99 -33.37
CA ARG A 333 -35.65 -12.04 -32.01
C ARG A 333 -36.51 -11.17 -31.13
N ILE A 334 -37.25 -11.77 -30.20
CA ILE A 334 -38.01 -11.01 -29.21
C ILE A 334 -37.08 -10.78 -28.01
N SER A 335 -36.85 -9.50 -27.69
CA SER A 335 -35.90 -9.02 -26.70
C SER A 335 -36.59 -8.02 -25.78
N VAL A 336 -37.20 -8.53 -24.69
CA VAL A 336 -37.94 -7.72 -23.70
C VAL A 336 -37.08 -7.42 -22.48
N THR A 337 -37.61 -6.70 -21.50
CA THR A 337 -36.83 -6.27 -20.34
C THR A 337 -36.51 -7.46 -19.41
N PRO A 338 -35.26 -7.62 -18.92
CA PRO A 338 -34.90 -8.66 -17.96
C PRO A 338 -35.83 -8.73 -16.73
N GLY A 339 -36.35 -9.91 -16.44
CA GLY A 339 -37.39 -10.13 -15.42
C GLY A 339 -38.82 -10.21 -15.96
N GLU A 340 -39.01 -9.94 -17.25
CA GLU A 340 -40.24 -10.24 -18.00
C GLU A 340 -40.15 -11.59 -18.72
N LYS A 341 -41.30 -12.22 -18.96
CA LYS A 341 -41.49 -13.40 -19.81
C LYS A 341 -42.30 -13.01 -21.03
N ILE A 342 -42.10 -13.74 -22.12
CA ILE A 342 -42.73 -13.49 -23.41
C ILE A 342 -43.83 -14.53 -23.61
N VAL A 343 -45.06 -14.05 -23.76
CA VAL A 343 -46.21 -14.85 -24.16
C VAL A 343 -46.39 -14.65 -25.66
N LEU A 344 -46.20 -15.71 -26.46
CA LEU A 344 -46.36 -15.70 -27.91
C LEU A 344 -47.62 -16.46 -28.30
N ASN A 345 -48.47 -15.81 -29.11
CA ASN A 345 -49.71 -16.37 -29.63
C ASN A 345 -49.78 -16.22 -31.15
N PHE A 346 -49.99 -17.33 -31.86
CA PHE A 346 -50.20 -17.31 -33.31
C PHE A 346 -51.68 -17.10 -33.61
N THR A 347 -52.02 -15.99 -34.27
CA THR A 347 -53.41 -15.68 -34.65
C THR A 347 -53.83 -16.38 -35.93
N THR A 348 -52.90 -16.57 -36.87
CA THR A 348 -53.13 -17.27 -38.14
C THR A 348 -51.87 -18.00 -38.58
N MET A 349 -52.02 -19.20 -39.16
CA MET A 349 -50.91 -19.96 -39.75
C MET A 349 -51.42 -20.79 -40.92
N ASP A 350 -50.73 -20.70 -42.05
CA ASP A 350 -50.97 -21.48 -43.27
C ASP A 350 -49.63 -21.69 -43.98
N LEU A 351 -48.96 -22.79 -43.63
CA LEU A 351 -47.67 -23.21 -44.16
C LEU A 351 -47.77 -24.55 -44.86
N PHE A 352 -46.84 -24.84 -45.77
CA PHE A 352 -46.81 -26.14 -46.44
C PHE A 352 -46.64 -27.30 -45.43
N LYS A 353 -47.66 -28.16 -45.38
CA LYS A 353 -47.71 -29.29 -44.43
C LYS A 353 -46.80 -30.42 -44.90
N SER A 354 -45.86 -30.82 -44.05
CA SER A 354 -44.93 -31.92 -44.34
C SER A 354 -44.70 -32.79 -43.10
N ARG A 355 -44.29 -34.05 -43.32
CA ARG A 355 -43.95 -34.96 -42.21
C ARG A 355 -42.76 -34.36 -41.45
N LEU A 356 -42.90 -34.20 -40.13
CA LEU A 356 -41.89 -33.58 -39.25
C LEU A 356 -41.53 -32.13 -39.59
N CYS A 357 -42.33 -31.45 -40.42
CA CYS A 357 -42.09 -30.06 -40.82
C CYS A 357 -40.68 -29.84 -41.43
N TRP A 358 -40.31 -30.70 -42.38
CA TRP A 358 -38.98 -30.66 -43.03
C TRP A 358 -38.81 -29.54 -44.05
N TYR A 359 -39.86 -29.16 -44.76
CA TYR A 359 -39.77 -28.19 -45.84
C TYR A 359 -39.99 -26.75 -45.35
N ASP A 360 -41.23 -26.46 -44.96
CA ASP A 360 -41.64 -25.14 -44.49
C ASP A 360 -42.03 -25.25 -43.02
N TYR A 361 -41.40 -24.46 -42.16
CA TYR A 361 -41.64 -24.52 -40.73
C TYR A 361 -41.38 -23.19 -40.02
N ILE A 362 -42.05 -23.03 -38.89
CA ILE A 362 -41.71 -22.06 -37.85
C ILE A 362 -41.11 -22.83 -36.68
N GLU A 363 -39.95 -22.40 -36.23
CA GLU A 363 -39.27 -22.93 -35.07
C GLU A 363 -39.17 -21.86 -34.00
N VAL A 364 -39.68 -22.15 -32.80
CA VAL A 364 -39.66 -21.22 -31.66
C VAL A 364 -38.74 -21.80 -30.58
N ARG A 365 -37.78 -21.02 -30.14
CA ARG A 365 -36.79 -21.39 -29.11
C ARG A 365 -36.80 -20.41 -27.95
N ASP A 366 -36.59 -20.96 -26.76
CA ASP A 366 -36.60 -20.25 -25.48
C ASP A 366 -35.21 -19.68 -25.15
N GLY A 367 -34.88 -18.54 -25.76
CA GLY A 367 -33.60 -17.87 -25.57
C GLY A 367 -33.23 -16.96 -26.75
N TYR A 368 -31.96 -16.55 -26.81
CA TYR A 368 -31.51 -15.52 -27.75
C TYR A 368 -30.93 -16.07 -29.08
N TRP A 369 -30.69 -17.37 -29.21
CA TRP A 369 -30.02 -17.95 -30.38
C TRP A 369 -30.49 -19.36 -30.75
N ARG A 370 -30.04 -19.83 -31.92
CA ARG A 370 -30.41 -21.11 -32.53
C ARG A 370 -30.10 -22.37 -31.72
N LYS A 371 -29.24 -22.33 -30.68
CA LYS A 371 -29.01 -23.50 -29.81
C LYS A 371 -29.82 -23.46 -28.52
N ALA A 372 -30.66 -22.45 -28.33
CA ALA A 372 -31.55 -22.38 -27.17
C ALA A 372 -32.57 -23.55 -27.17
N PRO A 373 -33.13 -23.92 -26.00
CA PRO A 373 -34.15 -24.96 -25.89
C PRO A 373 -35.30 -24.77 -26.88
N LEU A 374 -35.73 -25.86 -27.52
CA LEU A 374 -36.82 -25.83 -28.50
C LEU A 374 -38.17 -25.84 -27.77
N LEU A 375 -38.98 -24.80 -27.95
CA LEU A 375 -40.37 -24.78 -27.49
C LEU A 375 -41.27 -25.56 -28.45
N GLY A 376 -41.03 -25.41 -29.75
CA GLY A 376 -41.71 -26.23 -30.74
C GLY A 376 -41.35 -25.88 -32.18
N ARG A 377 -41.68 -26.81 -33.08
CA ARG A 377 -41.57 -26.66 -34.52
C ARG A 377 -42.91 -26.96 -35.17
N TYR A 378 -43.40 -26.04 -36.00
CA TYR A 378 -44.77 -26.02 -36.51
C TYR A 378 -44.83 -25.84 -38.02
N CYS A 379 -45.80 -26.49 -38.67
CA CYS A 379 -46.11 -26.37 -40.09
C CYS A 379 -47.57 -26.77 -40.34
N GLY A 380 -48.09 -26.51 -41.54
CA GLY A 380 -49.52 -26.68 -41.84
C GLY A 380 -50.36 -25.49 -41.40
N ASP A 381 -51.62 -25.77 -41.09
CA ASP A 381 -52.69 -24.83 -40.76
C ASP A 381 -53.14 -24.87 -39.29
N LYS A 382 -52.64 -25.85 -38.52
CA LYS A 382 -53.00 -26.03 -37.11
C LYS A 382 -52.22 -25.06 -36.23
N LEU A 383 -52.91 -24.11 -35.60
CA LEU A 383 -52.31 -23.17 -34.66
C LEU A 383 -51.68 -23.89 -33.45
N PRO A 384 -50.45 -23.49 -33.03
CA PRO A 384 -49.86 -23.90 -31.77
C PRO A 384 -50.66 -23.41 -30.55
N GLU A 385 -50.48 -24.09 -29.41
CA GLU A 385 -50.88 -23.53 -28.12
C GLU A 385 -50.01 -22.31 -27.77
N VAL A 386 -50.51 -21.46 -26.87
CA VAL A 386 -49.78 -20.25 -26.43
C VAL A 386 -48.44 -20.66 -25.82
N LEU A 387 -47.36 -20.05 -26.32
CA LEU A 387 -46.01 -20.34 -25.89
C LEU A 387 -45.55 -19.29 -24.89
N ILE A 388 -44.90 -19.73 -23.80
CA ILE A 388 -44.39 -18.84 -22.75
C ILE A 388 -42.89 -19.11 -22.61
N SER A 389 -42.07 -18.08 -22.71
CA SER A 389 -40.63 -18.21 -22.45
C SER A 389 -40.33 -18.38 -20.96
N THR A 390 -39.17 -18.96 -20.65
CA THR A 390 -38.67 -19.00 -19.28
C THR A 390 -38.02 -17.67 -18.84
N ASP A 391 -37.58 -16.86 -19.81
CA ASP A 391 -36.84 -15.60 -19.60
C ASP A 391 -37.25 -14.51 -20.62
N SER A 392 -36.51 -13.41 -20.67
CA SER A 392 -36.79 -12.19 -21.45
C SER A 392 -36.36 -12.25 -22.93
N ARG A 393 -36.09 -13.45 -23.47
CA ARG A 393 -35.60 -13.65 -24.84
C ARG A 393 -36.30 -14.83 -25.51
N MET A 394 -36.75 -14.64 -26.75
CA MET A 394 -37.30 -15.72 -27.58
C MET A 394 -36.78 -15.60 -29.01
N TRP A 395 -36.38 -16.72 -29.61
CA TRP A 395 -35.82 -16.78 -30.95
C TRP A 395 -36.76 -17.55 -31.86
N ILE A 396 -37.15 -16.94 -32.98
CA ILE A 396 -38.16 -17.48 -33.90
C ILE A 396 -37.56 -17.53 -35.29
N GLU A 397 -37.50 -18.72 -35.88
CA GLU A 397 -37.03 -18.93 -37.25
C GLU A 397 -38.17 -19.41 -38.13
N PHE A 398 -38.37 -18.72 -39.24
CA PHE A 398 -39.20 -19.19 -40.33
C PHE A 398 -38.30 -19.58 -41.49
N ARG A 399 -38.47 -20.82 -41.97
CA ARG A 399 -37.76 -21.31 -43.14
C ARG A 399 -38.74 -21.93 -44.10
N SER A 400 -38.66 -21.52 -45.36
CA SER A 400 -39.33 -22.17 -46.49
C SER A 400 -38.29 -22.75 -47.42
N SER A 401 -38.54 -23.95 -47.92
CA SER A 401 -37.70 -24.61 -48.93
C SER A 401 -38.53 -25.32 -50.00
N SER A 402 -39.85 -25.21 -49.93
CA SER A 402 -40.77 -25.75 -50.92
C SER A 402 -41.06 -24.75 -52.04
N ASN A 403 -41.50 -25.26 -53.20
CA ASN A 403 -42.00 -24.45 -54.30
C ASN A 403 -43.47 -24.03 -54.10
N TRP A 404 -44.13 -24.52 -53.06
CA TRP A 404 -45.54 -24.31 -52.82
C TRP A 404 -45.73 -23.37 -51.63
N VAL A 405 -46.47 -22.27 -51.85
CA VAL A 405 -46.54 -21.18 -50.89
C VAL A 405 -47.95 -21.11 -50.30
N GLY A 406 -48.05 -21.17 -48.97
CA GLY A 406 -49.27 -20.87 -48.23
C GLY A 406 -49.40 -19.37 -47.95
N LYS A 407 -50.49 -18.94 -47.29
CA LYS A 407 -50.71 -17.52 -46.94
C LYS A 407 -49.67 -16.98 -45.94
N GLY A 408 -49.02 -17.86 -45.18
CA GLY A 408 -48.03 -17.51 -44.17
C GLY A 408 -48.59 -17.48 -42.76
N PHE A 409 -48.02 -16.67 -41.87
CA PHE A 409 -48.45 -16.58 -40.48
C PHE A 409 -48.52 -15.14 -39.96
N ALA A 410 -49.33 -14.96 -38.92
CA ALA A 410 -49.36 -13.77 -38.09
C ALA A 410 -49.35 -14.20 -36.63
N ALA A 411 -48.54 -13.50 -35.83
CA ALA A 411 -48.41 -13.75 -34.40
C ALA A 411 -48.40 -12.43 -33.64
N VAL A 412 -48.86 -12.50 -32.40
CA VAL A 412 -48.79 -11.42 -31.42
C VAL A 412 -48.02 -11.92 -30.22
N TYR A 413 -47.16 -11.07 -29.67
CA TYR A 413 -46.51 -11.37 -28.40
C TYR A 413 -46.77 -10.28 -27.37
N GLU A 414 -46.73 -10.67 -26.10
CA GLU A 414 -46.84 -9.78 -24.95
C GLU A 414 -45.75 -10.11 -23.93
N ALA A 415 -45.08 -9.07 -23.44
CA ALA A 415 -44.18 -9.11 -22.31
C ALA A 415 -44.99 -9.01 -21.01
N ILE A 416 -44.94 -10.06 -20.21
CA ILE A 416 -45.54 -10.12 -18.88
C ILE A 416 -44.43 -10.07 -17.84
N CYS A 417 -44.64 -9.33 -16.76
CA CYS A 417 -43.68 -9.24 -15.66
C CYS A 417 -44.12 -10.12 -14.48
N GLY A 418 -43.17 -10.57 -13.67
CA GLY A 418 -43.43 -11.37 -12.48
C GLY A 418 -43.32 -12.89 -12.67
N GLY A 419 -43.79 -13.63 -11.66
CA GLY A 419 -43.75 -15.08 -11.57
C GLY A 419 -42.70 -15.62 -10.59
N GLU A 420 -42.56 -16.94 -10.54
CA GLU A 420 -41.58 -17.62 -9.69
C GLU A 420 -40.21 -17.71 -10.36
N ILE A 421 -39.17 -17.44 -9.57
CA ILE A 421 -37.76 -17.48 -9.96
C ILE A 421 -37.03 -18.47 -9.05
N HIS A 422 -36.49 -19.53 -9.65
CA HIS A 422 -35.75 -20.62 -8.99
C HIS A 422 -34.28 -20.63 -9.42
N LYS A 423 -33.67 -19.44 -9.56
CA LYS A 423 -32.27 -19.26 -10.00
C LYS A 423 -31.42 -18.81 -8.81
N GLU A 424 -30.16 -19.28 -8.75
CA GLU A 424 -29.20 -18.88 -7.71
C GLU A 424 -28.68 -17.44 -7.88
N SER A 425 -28.83 -16.86 -9.05
CA SER A 425 -28.55 -15.45 -9.32
C SER A 425 -29.28 -14.96 -10.55
N GLY A 426 -29.44 -13.64 -10.65
CA GLY A 426 -30.02 -13.00 -11.82
C GLY A 426 -30.35 -11.53 -11.57
N GLN A 427 -31.15 -10.97 -12.46
CA GLN A 427 -31.55 -9.58 -12.42
C GLN A 427 -33.05 -9.44 -12.61
N ILE A 428 -33.64 -8.51 -11.86
CA ILE A 428 -35.03 -8.08 -11.98
C ILE A 428 -35.00 -6.60 -12.32
N GLN A 429 -35.68 -6.22 -13.39
CA GLN A 429 -35.85 -4.84 -13.77
C GLN A 429 -37.33 -4.49 -13.84
N SER A 430 -37.66 -3.22 -13.62
CA SER A 430 -39.01 -2.73 -13.91
C SER A 430 -39.34 -2.92 -15.39
N PRO A 431 -40.61 -3.15 -15.75
CA PRO A 431 -41.03 -3.27 -17.13
C PRO A 431 -40.48 -2.14 -18.00
N ASN A 432 -40.03 -2.46 -19.21
CA ASN A 432 -39.49 -1.51 -20.19
C ASN A 432 -38.14 -0.83 -19.87
N TYR A 433 -37.52 -1.08 -18.70
CA TYR A 433 -36.17 -0.58 -18.38
C TYR A 433 -35.18 -0.93 -19.51
N PRO A 434 -34.25 -0.03 -19.90
CA PRO A 434 -33.89 1.26 -19.28
C PRO A 434 -34.80 2.45 -19.64
N ASP A 435 -35.79 2.27 -20.50
CA ASP A 435 -36.73 3.32 -20.87
C ASP A 435 -37.84 3.40 -19.80
N ASP A 436 -38.65 4.47 -19.83
CA ASP A 436 -39.67 4.69 -18.80
C ASP A 436 -40.64 3.50 -18.67
N TYR A 437 -40.93 3.08 -17.43
CA TYR A 437 -41.86 1.98 -17.19
C TYR A 437 -43.26 2.31 -17.67
N ARG A 438 -44.07 1.28 -17.98
CA ARG A 438 -45.44 1.49 -18.46
C ARG A 438 -46.37 1.87 -17.30
N PRO A 439 -47.40 2.70 -17.54
CA PRO A 439 -48.43 2.98 -16.55
C PRO A 439 -49.32 1.74 -16.31
N MET A 440 -49.99 1.70 -15.16
CA MET A 440 -50.96 0.67 -14.76
C MET A 440 -50.39 -0.77 -14.79
N LYS A 441 -49.12 -0.95 -14.41
CA LYS A 441 -48.49 -2.27 -14.33
C LYS A 441 -48.43 -2.74 -12.88
N GLU A 442 -48.74 -4.02 -12.70
CA GLU A 442 -48.52 -4.74 -11.45
C GLU A 442 -47.67 -5.97 -11.74
N CYS A 443 -46.51 -6.05 -11.11
CA CYS A 443 -45.54 -7.13 -11.30
C CYS A 443 -45.20 -7.75 -9.96
N VAL A 444 -45.35 -9.07 -9.83
CA VAL A 444 -45.06 -9.80 -8.59
C VAL A 444 -44.02 -10.87 -8.87
N TRP A 445 -42.84 -10.76 -8.26
CA TRP A 445 -41.78 -11.75 -8.35
C TRP A 445 -41.63 -12.49 -7.03
N LYS A 446 -41.52 -13.82 -7.12
CA LYS A 446 -41.23 -14.69 -5.98
C LYS A 446 -39.90 -15.39 -6.22
N ILE A 447 -38.87 -14.96 -5.51
CA ILE A 447 -37.52 -15.50 -5.61
C ILE A 447 -37.38 -16.61 -4.57
N THR A 448 -36.99 -17.80 -5.02
CA THR A 448 -36.76 -18.97 -4.15
C THR A 448 -35.36 -19.51 -4.42
N MET A 449 -34.56 -19.59 -3.36
CA MET A 449 -33.21 -20.14 -3.35
C MET A 449 -33.21 -21.57 -2.82
N SER A 450 -32.12 -22.29 -3.09
CA SER A 450 -31.86 -23.59 -2.48
C SER A 450 -31.94 -23.53 -0.95
N GLU A 451 -32.34 -24.63 -0.32
CA GLU A 451 -32.43 -24.72 1.15
C GLU A 451 -31.08 -24.35 1.80
N HIS A 452 -31.15 -23.70 2.96
CA HIS A 452 -30.01 -23.17 3.75
C HIS A 452 -29.33 -21.89 3.24
N TYR A 453 -29.83 -21.28 2.17
CA TYR A 453 -29.32 -20.00 1.66
C TYR A 453 -30.34 -18.88 1.81
N HIS A 454 -29.85 -17.64 1.83
CA HIS A 454 -30.68 -16.44 1.83
C HIS A 454 -30.68 -15.80 0.44
N VAL A 455 -31.59 -14.85 0.24
CA VAL A 455 -31.67 -14.01 -0.96
C VAL A 455 -30.99 -12.67 -0.64
N GLY A 456 -29.88 -12.39 -1.32
CA GLY A 456 -29.30 -11.05 -1.38
C GLY A 456 -29.89 -10.28 -2.56
N LEU A 457 -30.25 -9.01 -2.34
CA LEU A 457 -30.79 -8.12 -3.36
C LEU A 457 -30.07 -6.77 -3.33
N ILE A 458 -29.46 -6.39 -4.46
CA ILE A 458 -28.71 -5.14 -4.62
C ILE A 458 -29.30 -4.32 -5.77
N PHE A 459 -29.68 -3.08 -5.50
CA PHE A 459 -30.13 -2.15 -6.52
C PHE A 459 -28.94 -1.55 -7.28
N GLN A 460 -28.99 -1.62 -8.62
CA GLN A 460 -28.05 -0.96 -9.53
C GLN A 460 -28.54 0.42 -9.98
N ALA A 461 -29.86 0.58 -10.12
CA ALA A 461 -30.53 1.81 -10.51
C ALA A 461 -31.92 1.85 -9.87
N PHE A 462 -32.40 3.03 -9.50
CA PHE A 462 -33.71 3.21 -8.88
C PHE A 462 -34.25 4.62 -9.13
N GLU A 463 -35.26 4.72 -9.99
CA GLU A 463 -35.97 5.95 -10.32
C GLU A 463 -37.47 5.63 -10.51
N ILE A 464 -38.23 5.77 -9.45
CA ILE A 464 -39.70 5.59 -9.44
C ILE A 464 -40.34 6.94 -9.09
N GLU A 465 -41.59 7.18 -9.50
CA GLU A 465 -42.30 8.41 -9.13
C GLU A 465 -42.19 8.71 -7.63
N ARG A 466 -41.81 9.96 -7.30
CA ARG A 466 -41.58 10.36 -5.91
C ARG A 466 -42.89 10.76 -5.25
N HIS A 467 -43.17 10.18 -4.09
CA HIS A 467 -44.27 10.57 -3.20
C HIS A 467 -43.89 10.30 -1.74
N ASP A 468 -44.31 11.14 -0.80
CA ASP A 468 -43.89 11.05 0.61
C ASP A 468 -44.22 9.70 1.26
N ASN A 469 -45.36 9.11 0.89
CA ASN A 469 -45.80 7.78 1.35
C ASN A 469 -45.76 6.70 0.25
N CYS A 470 -45.11 6.96 -0.89
CA CYS A 470 -45.05 6.02 -2.03
C CYS A 470 -46.42 5.48 -2.48
N ALA A 471 -47.43 6.37 -2.53
CA ALA A 471 -48.83 6.01 -2.75
C ALA A 471 -49.19 5.81 -4.23
N TYR A 472 -48.46 6.46 -5.12
CA TYR A 472 -48.58 6.31 -6.58
C TYR A 472 -47.76 5.09 -7.00
N ASP A 473 -46.61 5.30 -7.64
CA ASP A 473 -45.73 4.22 -8.05
C ASP A 473 -44.80 3.77 -6.91
N TYR A 474 -44.62 2.45 -6.77
CA TYR A 474 -43.77 1.91 -5.72
C TYR A 474 -43.25 0.50 -6.01
N LEU A 475 -42.10 0.20 -5.40
CA LEU A 475 -41.58 -1.15 -5.24
C LEU A 475 -41.69 -1.58 -3.79
N GLU A 476 -42.37 -2.68 -3.54
CA GLU A 476 -42.54 -3.30 -2.24
C GLU A 476 -41.73 -4.59 -2.16
N VAL A 477 -40.97 -4.77 -1.09
CA VAL A 477 -40.15 -5.96 -0.85
C VAL A 477 -40.50 -6.55 0.51
N ARG A 478 -40.73 -7.87 0.54
CA ARG A 478 -41.13 -8.64 1.72
C ARG A 478 -40.23 -9.86 1.90
N ASP A 479 -39.99 -10.20 3.17
CA ASP A 479 -39.15 -11.33 3.58
C ASP A 479 -39.98 -12.61 3.70
N GLY A 480 -40.02 -13.39 2.63
CA GLY A 480 -40.81 -14.61 2.54
C GLY A 480 -41.37 -14.84 1.14
N SER A 481 -42.40 -15.67 1.03
CA SER A 481 -42.92 -16.16 -0.24
C SER A 481 -44.27 -15.57 -0.67
N SER A 482 -44.87 -14.66 0.11
CA SER A 482 -46.23 -14.16 -0.13
C SER A 482 -46.43 -12.69 0.27
N GLU A 483 -47.56 -12.10 -0.12
CA GLU A 483 -47.97 -10.74 0.24
C GLU A 483 -48.19 -10.57 1.77
N ASN A 484 -48.43 -11.66 2.50
CA ASN A 484 -48.59 -11.65 3.96
C ASN A 484 -47.27 -11.72 4.72
N SER A 485 -46.15 -11.91 4.02
CA SER A 485 -44.83 -11.98 4.63
C SER A 485 -44.41 -10.62 5.22
N PRO A 486 -43.54 -10.60 6.26
CA PRO A 486 -43.02 -9.36 6.84
C PRO A 486 -42.48 -8.39 5.79
N MET A 487 -42.92 -7.13 5.84
CA MET A 487 -42.47 -6.10 4.91
C MET A 487 -41.09 -5.61 5.29
N ILE A 488 -40.15 -5.66 4.34
CA ILE A 488 -38.81 -5.07 4.48
C ILE A 488 -38.90 -3.57 4.20
N GLY A 489 -39.59 -3.20 3.12
CA GLY A 489 -39.82 -1.80 2.81
C GLY A 489 -40.68 -1.59 1.57
N ARG A 490 -41.17 -0.36 1.45
CA ARG A 490 -41.86 0.18 0.28
C ARG A 490 -41.10 1.41 -0.19
N PHE A 491 -40.66 1.38 -1.44
CA PHE A 491 -39.66 2.29 -1.99
C PHE A 491 -40.24 3.03 -3.20
N CYS A 492 -39.93 4.32 -3.30
CA CYS A 492 -40.27 5.20 -4.42
C CYS A 492 -39.32 6.40 -4.45
N GLY A 493 -39.34 7.20 -5.50
CA GLY A 493 -38.42 8.32 -5.69
C GLY A 493 -37.07 7.92 -6.32
N TYR A 494 -36.04 8.72 -6.03
CA TYR A 494 -34.72 8.65 -6.69
C TYR A 494 -33.60 8.12 -5.78
N ASP A 495 -33.88 7.98 -4.49
CA ASP A 495 -32.91 7.49 -3.54
C ASP A 495 -32.85 5.96 -3.65
N LYS A 496 -31.67 5.45 -3.99
CA LYS A 496 -31.42 4.02 -4.14
C LYS A 496 -31.67 3.32 -2.79
N PRO A 497 -32.52 2.27 -2.73
CA PRO A 497 -32.67 1.49 -1.51
C PRO A 497 -31.35 0.87 -1.06
N GLU A 498 -31.21 0.69 0.25
CA GLU A 498 -30.09 -0.07 0.83
C GLU A 498 -30.12 -1.53 0.35
N ASP A 499 -28.97 -2.19 0.43
CA ASP A 499 -28.85 -3.58 0.00
C ASP A 499 -29.64 -4.48 0.97
N ILE A 500 -30.47 -5.37 0.43
CA ILE A 500 -31.45 -6.17 1.19
C ILE A 500 -30.97 -7.61 1.32
N LYS A 501 -31.07 -8.16 2.53
CA LYS A 501 -30.86 -9.59 2.84
C LYS A 501 -32.15 -10.17 3.41
N SER A 502 -32.66 -11.26 2.84
CA SER A 502 -33.77 -12.01 3.45
C SER A 502 -33.32 -12.83 4.66
N THR A 503 -34.24 -13.15 5.56
CA THR A 503 -34.01 -14.10 6.66
C THR A 503 -34.35 -15.54 6.30
N SER A 504 -35.08 -15.75 5.20
CA SER A 504 -35.41 -17.07 4.65
C SER A 504 -34.77 -17.29 3.28
N ASN A 505 -34.93 -18.48 2.70
CA ASN A 505 -34.56 -18.76 1.31
C ASN A 505 -35.55 -18.18 0.27
N THR A 506 -36.51 -17.36 0.71
CA THR A 506 -37.52 -16.77 -0.17
C THR A 506 -37.61 -15.25 0.01
N LEU A 507 -37.81 -14.55 -1.10
CA LEU A 507 -38.07 -13.11 -1.13
C LEU A 507 -39.23 -12.82 -2.07
N TRP A 508 -40.13 -11.95 -1.66
CA TRP A 508 -41.30 -11.55 -2.44
C TRP A 508 -41.20 -10.07 -2.78
N MET A 509 -41.36 -9.73 -4.06
CA MET A 509 -41.23 -8.37 -4.57
C MET A 509 -42.46 -8.00 -5.40
N LYS A 510 -43.01 -6.80 -5.21
CA LYS A 510 -44.16 -6.28 -5.97
C LYS A 510 -43.89 -4.86 -6.44
N PHE A 511 -43.94 -4.65 -7.75
CA PHE A 511 -43.90 -3.32 -8.35
C PHE A 511 -45.29 -2.94 -8.84
N VAL A 512 -45.73 -1.72 -8.54
CA VAL A 512 -47.00 -1.15 -8.98
C VAL A 512 -46.76 0.22 -9.58
N SER A 513 -47.34 0.49 -10.74
CA SER A 513 -47.43 1.81 -11.35
C SER A 513 -48.88 2.24 -11.57
N ASP A 514 -49.13 3.54 -11.47
CA ASP A 514 -50.42 4.18 -11.69
C ASP A 514 -50.57 4.66 -13.15
N GLY A 515 -51.64 5.42 -13.44
CA GLY A 515 -51.95 5.88 -14.79
C GLY A 515 -51.09 7.04 -15.32
N THR A 516 -50.22 7.62 -14.49
CA THR A 516 -49.52 8.87 -14.74
C THR A 516 -48.03 8.78 -14.36
N VAL A 517 -47.25 9.79 -14.77
CA VAL A 517 -45.84 10.03 -14.39
C VAL A 517 -44.95 8.76 -14.33
N ASN A 518 -44.47 8.33 -15.49
CA ASN A 518 -43.49 7.24 -15.55
C ASN A 518 -42.04 7.75 -15.48
N LYS A 519 -41.14 6.90 -14.99
CA LYS A 519 -39.69 7.13 -14.90
C LYS A 519 -38.94 5.90 -15.41
N ALA A 520 -37.61 5.98 -15.51
CA ALA A 520 -36.77 4.89 -16.00
C ALA A 520 -36.96 3.58 -15.21
N GLY A 521 -37.36 3.67 -13.93
CA GLY A 521 -37.66 2.53 -13.08
C GLY A 521 -36.45 1.99 -12.34
N PHE A 522 -36.37 0.68 -12.13
CA PHE A 522 -35.31 0.07 -11.32
C PHE A 522 -34.65 -1.11 -12.00
N ALA A 523 -33.41 -1.38 -11.61
CA ALA A 523 -32.69 -2.60 -11.92
C ALA A 523 -32.04 -3.13 -10.65
N ALA A 524 -32.39 -4.36 -10.26
CA ALA A 524 -31.92 -5.01 -9.04
C ALA A 524 -31.32 -6.38 -9.36
N ASN A 525 -30.13 -6.65 -8.83
CA ASN A 525 -29.51 -7.96 -8.90
C ASN A 525 -29.93 -8.77 -7.68
N PHE A 526 -30.35 -10.01 -7.90
CA PHE A 526 -30.53 -10.98 -6.83
C PHE A 526 -29.48 -12.07 -6.95
N PHE A 527 -29.06 -12.60 -5.82
CA PHE A 527 -28.09 -13.69 -5.77
C PHE A 527 -28.24 -14.47 -4.47
N LYS A 528 -27.72 -15.69 -4.51
CA LYS A 528 -27.55 -16.57 -3.38
C LYS A 528 -26.61 -15.93 -2.36
N GLU A 529 -27.13 -15.71 -1.17
CA GLU A 529 -26.41 -15.14 -0.04
C GLU A 529 -26.14 -16.24 1.00
N GLU A 530 -24.86 -16.41 1.34
CA GLU A 530 -24.38 -17.29 2.41
C GLU A 530 -23.65 -16.42 3.44
N ASP A 531 -23.58 -16.87 4.70
CA ASP A 531 -22.64 -16.29 5.65
C ASP A 531 -21.36 -17.13 5.63
N GLU A 532 -20.40 -16.76 4.79
CA GLU A 532 -19.17 -17.53 4.65
C GLU A 532 -18.32 -17.50 5.93
N CYS A 533 -18.52 -16.51 6.80
CA CYS A 533 -17.86 -16.41 8.09
C CYS A 533 -18.44 -17.37 9.14
N ALA A 534 -19.69 -17.79 8.98
CA ALA A 534 -20.31 -18.80 9.83
C ALA A 534 -19.84 -20.24 9.51
N ARG A 535 -19.04 -20.42 8.45
CA ARG A 535 -18.45 -21.72 8.10
C ARG A 535 -17.40 -22.14 9.14
N PRO A 536 -17.14 -23.44 9.32
CA PRO A 536 -16.18 -23.94 10.32
C PRO A 536 -14.75 -23.43 10.13
N ASP A 537 -14.38 -23.05 8.90
CA ASP A 537 -13.08 -22.50 8.52
C ASP A 537 -13.00 -20.97 8.62
N ASN A 538 -14.02 -20.28 9.15
CA ASN A 538 -14.08 -18.82 9.26
C ASN A 538 -13.89 -18.11 7.89
N GLY A 539 -14.49 -18.67 6.83
CA GLY A 539 -14.27 -18.24 5.44
C GLY A 539 -12.83 -18.47 4.93
N GLY A 540 -12.01 -19.20 5.67
CA GLY A 540 -10.56 -19.30 5.45
C GLY A 540 -9.80 -18.02 5.79
N CYS A 541 -10.37 -17.11 6.60
CA CYS A 541 -9.67 -15.95 7.12
C CYS A 541 -8.81 -16.32 8.32
N GLU A 542 -7.54 -15.88 8.33
CA GLU A 542 -6.62 -16.17 9.43
C GLU A 542 -7.09 -15.54 10.76
N GLN A 543 -7.56 -14.30 10.73
CA GLN A 543 -7.94 -13.54 11.93
C GLN A 543 -9.44 -13.20 11.94
N ARG A 544 -9.86 -12.14 11.24
CA ARG A 544 -11.26 -11.65 11.30
C ARG A 544 -11.95 -11.79 9.96
N CYS A 545 -13.01 -12.58 9.93
CA CYS A 545 -13.92 -12.65 8.78
C CYS A 545 -15.04 -11.62 8.96
N LEU A 546 -15.28 -10.79 7.95
CA LEU A 546 -16.42 -9.89 7.89
C LEU A 546 -17.31 -10.31 6.73
N ASN A 547 -18.50 -10.81 7.05
CA ASN A 547 -19.49 -11.16 6.05
C ASN A 547 -20.01 -9.89 5.37
N THR A 548 -20.07 -9.90 4.05
CA THR A 548 -20.64 -8.83 3.24
C THR A 548 -21.76 -9.40 2.37
N LEU A 549 -22.60 -8.56 1.77
CA LEU A 549 -23.66 -9.10 0.92
C LEU A 549 -23.06 -9.60 -0.41
N GLY A 550 -23.17 -10.89 -0.67
CA GLY A 550 -22.68 -11.60 -1.86
C GLY A 550 -21.22 -12.02 -1.80
N SER A 551 -20.54 -11.81 -0.67
CA SER A 551 -19.14 -12.19 -0.46
C SER A 551 -18.73 -12.01 1.01
N TYR A 552 -17.47 -12.23 1.33
CA TYR A 552 -16.91 -11.89 2.63
C TYR A 552 -15.51 -11.31 2.42
N LYS A 553 -15.04 -10.56 3.41
CA LYS A 553 -13.66 -10.04 3.42
C LYS A 553 -12.96 -10.44 4.70
N CYS A 554 -11.73 -10.91 4.53
CA CYS A 554 -10.82 -11.06 5.66
C CYS A 554 -10.27 -9.70 6.05
N THR A 555 -10.18 -9.46 7.34
CA THR A 555 -9.55 -8.30 7.95
C THR A 555 -8.62 -8.78 9.05
N CYS A 556 -7.62 -7.95 9.33
CA CYS A 556 -6.60 -8.27 10.32
C CYS A 556 -6.77 -7.38 11.54
N ASP A 557 -6.30 -7.88 12.68
CA ASP A 557 -6.24 -7.10 13.91
C ASP A 557 -5.24 -5.93 13.79
N PRO A 558 -5.41 -4.86 14.57
CA PRO A 558 -4.50 -3.72 14.55
C PRO A 558 -3.02 -4.15 14.71
N GLY A 559 -2.19 -3.82 13.72
CA GLY A 559 -0.79 -4.26 13.64
C GLY A 559 -0.49 -5.23 12.49
N TYR A 560 -1.51 -5.70 11.78
CA TYR A 560 -1.41 -6.61 10.65
C TYR A 560 -2.12 -6.03 9.41
N GLU A 561 -1.57 -6.27 8.23
CA GLU A 561 -2.17 -5.97 6.92
C GLU A 561 -2.52 -7.27 6.21
N LEU A 562 -3.54 -7.21 5.36
CA LEU A 562 -4.00 -8.37 4.63
C LEU A 562 -2.97 -8.73 3.55
N ALA A 563 -2.44 -9.94 3.60
CA ALA A 563 -1.45 -10.44 2.66
C ALA A 563 -2.02 -10.51 1.24
N ALA A 564 -1.15 -10.72 0.25
CA ALA A 564 -1.52 -10.77 -1.17
C ALA A 564 -2.60 -11.83 -1.51
N ASP A 565 -2.72 -12.88 -0.70
CA ASP A 565 -3.74 -13.93 -0.85
C ASP A 565 -5.14 -13.50 -0.40
N LYS A 566 -5.27 -12.30 0.19
CA LYS A 566 -6.50 -11.71 0.76
C LYS A 566 -7.11 -12.52 1.91
N LYS A 567 -6.36 -13.42 2.52
CA LYS A 567 -6.82 -14.33 3.58
C LYS A 567 -5.91 -14.34 4.80
N SER A 568 -4.61 -14.33 4.57
CA SER A 568 -3.59 -14.29 5.61
C SER A 568 -3.29 -12.86 6.04
N CYS A 569 -2.75 -12.70 7.24
CA CYS A 569 -2.42 -11.42 7.85
C CYS A 569 -0.90 -11.31 8.03
N GLU A 570 -0.26 -10.42 7.27
CA GLU A 570 1.17 -10.11 7.43
C GLU A 570 1.36 -8.90 8.36
N ALA A 571 2.49 -8.79 9.04
CA ALA A 571 2.72 -7.65 9.94
C ALA A 571 2.79 -6.35 9.13
N ALA A 572 1.82 -5.46 9.32
CA ALA A 572 1.83 -4.13 8.73
C ALA A 572 2.96 -3.33 9.38
N CYS A 573 3.85 -2.74 8.58
CA CYS A 573 4.92 -1.91 9.10
C CYS A 573 4.73 -0.45 8.69
N GLY A 574 4.69 0.45 9.66
CA GLY A 574 4.46 1.88 9.45
C GLY A 574 3.11 2.37 10.00
N GLY A 575 2.74 3.60 9.64
CA GLY A 575 1.49 4.24 10.01
C GLY A 575 1.66 5.49 10.88
N LEU A 576 0.54 6.16 11.14
CA LEU A 576 0.47 7.34 12.01
C LEU A 576 0.31 6.90 13.47
N LEU A 577 1.25 7.30 14.33
CA LEU A 577 1.27 7.02 15.75
C LEU A 577 1.01 8.31 16.52
N THR A 578 -0.16 8.40 17.16
CA THR A 578 -0.58 9.57 17.96
C THR A 578 -0.53 9.33 19.47
N LYS A 579 -0.16 8.10 19.89
CA LYS A 579 0.03 7.78 21.30
C LYS A 579 1.23 8.56 21.84
N LEU A 580 1.19 8.92 23.12
CA LEU A 580 2.31 9.61 23.78
C LEU A 580 3.50 8.68 24.03
N ASN A 581 3.31 7.36 24.06
CA ASN A 581 4.38 6.39 24.13
C ASN A 581 4.05 5.15 23.31
N GLY A 582 5.06 4.38 22.96
CA GLY A 582 4.88 3.11 22.27
C GLY A 582 6.17 2.47 21.82
N THR A 583 6.05 1.27 21.25
CA THR A 583 7.15 0.51 20.70
C THR A 583 6.97 0.37 19.18
N ILE A 584 8.06 0.50 18.44
CA ILE A 584 8.16 0.30 17.01
C ILE A 584 9.15 -0.85 16.78
N THR A 585 8.74 -1.83 16.01
CA THR A 585 9.58 -2.98 15.62
C THR A 585 9.64 -3.11 14.12
N THR A 586 10.73 -3.67 13.61
CA THR A 586 10.79 -4.15 12.22
C THR A 586 9.74 -5.23 11.97
N PRO A 587 9.14 -5.29 10.77
CA PRO A 587 8.24 -6.38 10.41
C PRO A 587 8.95 -7.73 10.58
N GLY A 588 8.28 -8.71 11.20
CA GLY A 588 8.84 -10.03 11.46
C GLY A 588 9.58 -10.18 12.79
N TRP A 589 9.86 -9.11 13.53
CA TRP A 589 10.54 -9.16 14.83
C TRP A 589 9.90 -10.19 15.80
N PRO A 590 10.68 -11.05 16.51
CA PRO A 590 12.15 -11.09 16.59
C PRO A 590 12.84 -11.96 15.52
N LYS A 591 12.10 -12.42 14.50
CA LYS A 591 12.67 -13.11 13.33
C LYS A 591 13.25 -12.09 12.36
N GLU A 592 13.98 -12.59 11.37
CA GLU A 592 14.54 -11.75 10.32
C GLU A 592 13.46 -10.97 9.56
N TYR A 593 13.74 -9.71 9.23
CA TYR A 593 12.79 -8.88 8.49
C TYR A 593 12.64 -9.34 7.02
N PRO A 594 11.52 -9.06 6.34
CA PRO A 594 11.36 -9.42 4.93
C PRO A 594 12.18 -8.50 4.01
N PRO A 595 12.66 -9.01 2.86
CA PRO A 595 13.30 -8.19 1.83
C PRO A 595 12.28 -7.27 1.12
N ASN A 596 12.74 -6.18 0.51
CA ASN A 596 11.98 -5.17 -0.25
C ASN A 596 10.86 -4.48 0.53
N LYS A 597 11.00 -4.32 1.85
CA LYS A 597 10.02 -3.61 2.67
C LYS A 597 10.39 -2.13 2.77
N ASN A 598 9.37 -1.27 2.75
CA ASN A 598 9.49 0.17 2.95
C ASN A 598 8.45 0.61 3.98
N CYS A 599 8.87 0.72 5.23
CA CYS A 599 8.01 1.01 6.38
C CYS A 599 8.19 2.47 6.77
N VAL A 600 7.09 3.21 6.90
CA VAL A 600 7.12 4.63 7.31
C VAL A 600 6.23 4.83 8.52
N TRP A 601 6.82 5.14 9.66
CA TRP A 601 6.10 5.57 10.86
C TRP A 601 6.13 7.09 10.97
N GLN A 602 4.98 7.68 11.26
CA GLN A 602 4.80 9.10 11.52
C GLN A 602 4.31 9.27 12.95
N VAL A 603 5.18 9.69 13.85
CA VAL A 603 4.80 9.94 15.25
C VAL A 603 4.39 11.40 15.37
N VAL A 604 3.19 11.66 15.89
CA VAL A 604 2.65 13.00 16.12
C VAL A 604 2.15 13.10 17.56
N ALA A 605 2.81 13.96 18.33
CA ALA A 605 2.42 14.31 19.68
C ALA A 605 1.62 15.63 19.69
N PRO A 606 0.88 15.95 20.77
CA PRO A 606 0.25 17.26 20.94
C PRO A 606 1.25 18.41 20.85
N THR A 607 0.77 19.62 20.52
CA THR A 607 1.62 20.82 20.51
C THR A 607 2.29 21.02 21.87
N GLN A 608 3.56 21.43 21.89
CA GLN A 608 4.46 21.56 23.06
C GLN A 608 5.17 20.29 23.53
N TYR A 609 4.85 19.12 22.96
CA TYR A 609 5.58 17.88 23.23
C TYR A 609 6.76 17.70 22.25
N ARG A 610 7.80 16.99 22.68
CA ARG A 610 8.89 16.46 21.85
C ARG A 610 8.90 14.94 21.96
N ILE A 611 9.35 14.28 20.90
CA ILE A 611 9.35 12.83 20.77
C ILE A 611 10.79 12.35 20.88
N SER A 612 11.09 11.52 21.86
CA SER A 612 12.38 10.87 22.05
C SER A 612 12.27 9.40 21.65
N MET A 613 13.21 8.93 20.84
CA MET A 613 13.27 7.57 20.32
C MET A 613 14.51 6.86 20.84
N GLN A 614 14.34 5.69 21.45
CA GLN A 614 15.39 4.87 22.04
C GLN A 614 15.35 3.46 21.46
N PHE A 615 16.47 2.99 20.91
CA PHE A 615 16.60 1.63 20.41
C PHE A 615 16.98 0.68 21.55
N GLU A 616 16.21 -0.40 21.73
CA GLU A 616 16.53 -1.50 22.66
C GLU A 616 17.41 -2.55 21.97
N PHE A 617 17.16 -2.79 20.68
CA PHE A 617 17.94 -3.70 19.86
C PHE A 617 18.08 -3.14 18.44
N PHE A 618 19.23 -3.35 17.80
CA PHE A 618 19.51 -2.87 16.46
C PHE A 618 20.47 -3.80 15.69
N GLU A 619 20.01 -4.42 14.61
CA GLU A 619 20.81 -5.25 13.70
C GLU A 619 20.25 -5.19 12.28
N LEU A 620 20.89 -4.40 11.40
CA LEU A 620 20.52 -4.22 9.98
C LEU A 620 21.72 -4.49 9.05
N GLU A 621 21.46 -4.93 7.82
CA GLU A 621 22.51 -5.04 6.79
C GLU A 621 23.06 -3.65 6.41
N GLY A 622 24.36 -3.43 6.60
CA GLY A 622 24.98 -2.20 6.15
C GLY A 622 26.42 -2.00 6.60
N ASN A 623 27.06 -0.98 6.04
CA ASN A 623 28.36 -0.43 6.44
C ASN A 623 28.19 1.07 6.78
N ASP A 624 29.26 1.81 7.06
CA ASP A 624 29.22 3.22 7.50
C ASP A 624 28.39 4.19 6.63
N ILE A 625 28.06 3.82 5.39
CA ILE A 625 27.29 4.65 4.45
C ILE A 625 25.81 4.22 4.37
N CYS A 626 25.44 3.09 4.98
CA CYS A 626 24.08 2.54 5.02
C CYS A 626 23.44 2.47 3.63
N LYS A 627 24.14 1.84 2.68
CA LYS A 627 23.73 1.75 1.28
C LYS A 627 22.61 0.72 1.04
N TYR A 628 22.63 -0.37 1.80
CA TYR A 628 21.70 -1.50 1.69
C TYR A 628 20.47 -1.22 2.55
N ASP A 629 20.37 -1.87 3.71
CA ASP A 629 19.25 -1.71 4.62
C ASP A 629 19.51 -0.60 5.62
N TYR A 630 18.49 0.18 5.92
CA TYR A 630 18.65 1.30 6.84
C TYR A 630 17.34 1.75 7.48
N VAL A 631 17.47 2.41 8.62
CA VAL A 631 16.43 3.26 9.18
C VAL A 631 16.86 4.72 9.15
N GLU A 632 15.97 5.60 8.72
CA GLU A 632 16.17 7.03 8.60
C GLU A 632 15.20 7.77 9.53
N ILE A 633 15.70 8.71 10.34
CA ILE A 633 14.89 9.43 11.33
C ILE A 633 14.95 10.95 11.07
N ARG A 634 13.79 11.60 11.00
CA ARG A 634 13.63 13.04 10.69
C ARG A 634 12.71 13.76 11.68
N SER A 635 13.02 15.02 11.99
CA SER A 635 12.15 15.95 12.73
C SER A 635 11.16 16.65 11.78
N GLY A 636 10.00 16.05 11.56
CA GLY A 636 8.97 16.51 10.62
C GLY A 636 8.25 15.36 9.91
N LEU A 637 7.09 15.63 9.32
CA LEU A 637 6.28 14.63 8.61
C LEU A 637 6.61 14.48 7.11
N SER A 638 7.33 15.44 6.53
CA SER A 638 7.75 15.41 5.12
C SER A 638 9.10 14.70 4.95
N SER A 639 9.36 14.15 3.76
CA SER A 639 10.68 13.65 3.34
C SER A 639 11.77 14.72 3.39
N ASP A 640 11.40 15.99 3.23
CA ASP A 640 12.35 17.12 3.20
C ASP A 640 12.68 17.67 4.60
N SER A 641 12.09 17.07 5.64
CA SER A 641 12.29 17.49 7.03
C SER A 641 13.72 17.24 7.50
N LYS A 642 14.15 17.96 8.54
CA LYS A 642 15.52 17.89 9.08
C LYS A 642 15.87 16.45 9.46
N LEU A 643 16.87 15.90 8.78
CA LEU A 643 17.45 14.59 9.05
C LEU A 643 18.26 14.62 10.34
N HIS A 644 18.00 13.66 11.22
CA HIS A 644 18.82 13.38 12.40
C HIS A 644 19.95 12.41 12.06
N GLY A 645 19.63 11.33 11.34
CA GLY A 645 20.62 10.36 10.91
C GLY A 645 20.00 9.23 10.09
N LYS A 646 20.88 8.47 9.44
CA LYS A 646 20.60 7.24 8.71
C LYS A 646 21.45 6.14 9.35
N PHE A 647 20.80 5.08 9.82
CA PHE A 647 21.41 4.07 10.69
C PHE A 647 21.29 2.67 10.08
N CYS A 648 22.34 1.86 10.24
CA CYS A 648 22.45 0.47 9.79
C CYS A 648 23.59 -0.23 10.56
N GLY A 649 23.81 -1.53 10.34
CA GLY A 649 24.82 -2.29 11.08
C GLY A 649 24.31 -2.81 12.42
N THR A 650 25.22 -3.04 13.37
CA THR A 650 24.91 -3.63 14.69
C THR A 650 25.08 -2.67 15.86
N GLU A 651 25.52 -1.44 15.61
CA GLU A 651 25.67 -0.43 16.65
C GLU A 651 24.32 0.19 16.98
N VAL A 652 23.95 0.19 18.25
CA VAL A 652 22.68 0.76 18.71
C VAL A 652 22.76 2.29 18.69
N PRO A 653 21.90 3.00 17.96
CA PRO A 653 21.90 4.47 17.94
C PRO A 653 21.61 5.08 19.31
N GLU A 654 22.25 6.21 19.61
CA GLU A 654 21.91 7.03 20.79
C GLU A 654 20.46 7.53 20.74
N VAL A 655 19.94 8.03 21.87
CA VAL A 655 18.56 8.52 21.97
C VAL A 655 18.35 9.74 21.07
N ILE A 656 17.38 9.66 20.15
CA ILE A 656 17.11 10.72 19.16
C ILE A 656 15.85 11.48 19.57
N THR A 657 15.98 12.78 19.82
CA THR A 657 14.86 13.65 20.20
C THR A 657 14.42 14.56 19.04
N SER A 658 13.12 14.65 18.76
CA SER A 658 12.58 15.53 17.72
C SER A 658 12.69 17.01 18.11
N ARG A 659 12.83 17.88 17.09
CA ARG A 659 12.77 19.34 17.28
C ARG A 659 11.34 19.86 17.46
N TYR A 660 10.37 19.16 16.88
CA TYR A 660 8.95 19.52 16.89
C TYR A 660 8.13 18.40 17.55
N ASN A 661 6.83 18.58 17.63
CA ASN A 661 5.89 17.56 18.09
C ASN A 661 5.63 16.44 17.06
N ASN A 662 6.48 16.29 16.05
CA ASN A 662 6.36 15.25 15.05
C ASN A 662 7.72 14.68 14.63
N MET A 663 7.73 13.39 14.30
CA MET A 663 8.91 12.63 13.88
C MET A 663 8.51 11.63 12.79
N ARG A 664 9.33 11.49 11.75
CA ARG A 664 9.17 10.49 10.68
C ARG A 664 10.32 9.49 10.75
N ILE A 665 9.98 8.20 10.80
CA ILE A 665 10.91 7.08 10.85
C ILE A 665 10.67 6.22 9.60
N GLU A 666 11.67 6.05 8.75
CA GLU A 666 11.57 5.31 7.48
C GLU A 666 12.58 4.16 7.47
N PHE A 667 12.10 2.92 7.48
CA PHE A 667 12.91 1.72 7.33
C PHE A 667 12.79 1.18 5.91
N LYS A 668 13.93 0.87 5.29
CA LYS A 668 14.00 0.26 3.97
C LYS A 668 14.91 -0.96 3.99
N SER A 669 14.41 -2.07 3.44
CA SER A 669 15.20 -3.25 3.09
C SER A 669 15.27 -3.45 1.58
N ASP A 670 16.39 -3.97 1.10
CA ASP A 670 16.59 -4.35 -0.29
C ASP A 670 16.18 -5.81 -0.57
N ASN A 671 16.48 -6.35 -1.75
CA ASN A 671 16.12 -7.71 -2.12
C ASN A 671 17.09 -8.78 -1.60
N THR A 672 18.05 -8.41 -0.75
CA THR A 672 19.16 -9.24 -0.27
C THR A 672 19.08 -9.48 1.24
N VAL A 673 20.21 -9.43 1.95
CA VAL A 673 20.42 -10.11 3.25
C VAL A 673 19.52 -9.51 4.32
N SER A 674 18.70 -10.34 4.94
CA SER A 674 17.89 -9.93 6.08
C SER A 674 18.59 -10.25 7.41
N LYS A 675 18.41 -9.38 8.40
CA LYS A 675 18.89 -9.53 9.78
C LYS A 675 17.70 -9.48 10.74
N LYS A 676 17.94 -9.57 12.06
CA LYS A 676 16.86 -9.52 13.07
C LYS A 676 16.09 -8.21 13.08
N GLY A 677 16.68 -7.10 12.62
CA GLY A 677 16.00 -5.81 12.57
C GLY A 677 16.19 -4.99 13.83
N PHE A 678 15.17 -4.23 14.23
CA PHE A 678 15.24 -3.38 15.42
C PHE A 678 13.96 -3.41 16.25
N LYS A 679 14.12 -3.12 17.55
CA LYS A 679 13.04 -2.83 18.49
C LYS A 679 13.37 -1.52 19.19
N ALA A 680 12.47 -0.55 19.09
CA ALA A 680 12.68 0.79 19.60
C ALA A 680 11.44 1.33 20.29
N HIS A 681 11.64 2.16 21.31
CA HIS A 681 10.60 2.74 22.14
C HIS A 681 10.61 4.25 21.92
N PHE A 682 9.45 4.82 21.63
CA PHE A 682 9.28 6.26 21.55
C PHE A 682 8.46 6.76 22.74
N LEU A 683 8.86 7.91 23.25
CA LEU A 683 8.24 8.60 24.39
C LEU A 683 8.09 10.07 24.00
N SER A 684 6.87 10.56 24.10
CA SER A 684 6.51 11.96 23.85
C SER A 684 6.38 12.64 25.20
N ASP A 685 7.17 13.67 25.37
CA ASP A 685 7.29 14.37 26.63
C ASP A 685 7.14 15.87 26.43
N LYS A 686 6.47 16.53 27.36
CA LYS A 686 6.32 17.98 27.34
C LYS A 686 7.44 18.55 28.19
N ASP A 687 8.21 19.46 27.61
CA ASP A 687 9.23 20.16 28.39
C ASP A 687 8.57 21.22 29.26
N GLU A 688 8.07 20.85 30.44
CA GLU A 688 7.43 21.79 31.37
C GLU A 688 8.40 22.85 31.89
N CYS A 689 9.70 22.55 31.92
CA CYS A 689 10.75 23.49 32.33
C CYS A 689 10.95 24.62 31.31
N SER A 690 10.62 24.39 30.04
CA SER A 690 10.70 25.42 29.00
C SER A 690 9.78 26.64 29.23
N LYS A 691 8.76 26.51 30.10
CA LYS A 691 7.81 27.58 30.43
C LYS A 691 7.84 27.88 31.92
N ASP A 692 8.28 29.08 32.29
CA ASP A 692 8.32 29.58 33.67
C ASP A 692 9.08 28.65 34.65
N ASN A 693 10.13 27.98 34.17
CA ASN A 693 10.95 27.05 34.96
C ASN A 693 10.11 25.96 35.66
N GLY A 694 9.00 25.51 35.06
CA GLY A 694 8.07 24.55 35.68
C GLY A 694 7.44 25.04 37.00
N GLY A 695 7.56 26.33 37.35
CA GLY A 695 7.19 26.83 38.68
C GLY A 695 8.13 26.37 39.79
N CYS A 696 9.36 25.93 39.47
CA CYS A 696 10.39 25.59 40.45
C CYS A 696 11.08 26.87 40.95
N GLN A 697 11.27 26.98 42.28
CA GLN A 697 11.97 28.12 42.89
C GLN A 697 13.43 28.22 42.43
N HIS A 698 14.11 27.08 42.25
CA HIS A 698 15.51 27.00 41.85
C HIS A 698 15.66 26.44 40.43
N GLU A 699 15.81 25.13 40.29
CA GLU A 699 16.09 24.47 39.03
C GLU A 699 14.95 23.51 38.67
N CYS A 700 14.54 23.50 37.41
CA CYS A 700 13.57 22.55 36.88
C CYS A 700 14.30 21.54 36.00
N ILE A 701 14.18 20.26 36.33
CA ILE A 701 14.67 19.16 35.52
C ILE A 701 13.49 18.51 34.85
N ASN A 702 13.47 18.57 33.52
CA ASN A 702 12.47 17.90 32.73
C ASN A 702 12.76 16.40 32.72
N THR A 703 11.78 15.59 33.10
CA THR A 703 11.87 14.14 33.18
C THR A 703 10.86 13.52 32.20
N ILE A 704 11.00 12.25 31.84
CA ILE A 704 10.06 11.67 30.88
C ILE A 704 8.67 11.52 31.55
N GLY A 705 7.71 12.31 31.07
CA GLY A 705 6.31 12.34 31.51
C GLY A 705 6.01 13.32 32.65
N SER A 706 6.99 14.10 33.12
CA SER A 706 6.86 15.06 34.24
C SER A 706 8.08 15.97 34.32
N TYR A 707 8.14 16.87 35.27
CA TYR A 707 9.36 17.55 35.67
C TYR A 707 9.55 17.43 37.19
N VAL A 708 10.76 17.64 37.66
CA VAL A 708 11.09 17.71 39.08
C VAL A 708 11.83 19.01 39.38
N CYS A 709 11.48 19.65 40.49
CA CYS A 709 12.22 20.80 40.97
C CYS A 709 13.42 20.33 41.79
N GLN A 710 14.61 20.81 41.43
CA GLN A 710 15.83 20.62 42.17
C GLN A 710 16.23 21.92 42.86
N CYS A 711 16.66 21.79 44.11
CA CYS A 711 17.18 22.91 44.89
C CYS A 711 18.69 23.00 44.73
N ARG A 712 19.20 24.23 44.65
CA ARG A 712 20.65 24.51 44.71
C ARG A 712 21.22 24.05 46.06
N ASN A 713 22.51 23.74 46.09
CA ASN A 713 23.23 23.23 47.26
C ASN A 713 22.97 24.09 48.50
N GLY A 714 22.63 23.45 49.63
CA GLY A 714 22.26 24.13 50.88
C GLY A 714 20.75 24.29 51.12
N PHE A 715 19.91 23.85 50.17
CA PHE A 715 18.46 23.84 50.31
C PHE A 715 17.89 22.45 49.99
N VAL A 716 16.91 22.00 50.78
CA VAL A 716 16.09 20.81 50.54
C VAL A 716 14.75 21.20 49.93
N LEU A 717 14.23 20.34 49.06
CA LEU A 717 12.93 20.55 48.45
C LEU A 717 11.85 20.54 49.54
N HIS A 718 11.11 21.64 49.64
CA HIS A 718 9.99 21.81 50.55
C HIS A 718 8.88 20.81 50.23
N GLU A 719 7.99 20.51 51.19
CA GLU A 719 6.93 19.51 51.03
C GLU A 719 6.00 19.77 49.84
N ASN A 720 5.90 21.03 49.40
CA ASN A 720 5.13 21.41 48.22
C ASN A 720 5.80 21.06 46.88
N LYS A 721 7.00 20.46 46.90
CA LYS A 721 7.77 20.01 45.72
C LYS A 721 8.16 21.10 44.72
N HIS A 722 7.96 22.37 45.07
CA HIS A 722 8.24 23.53 44.23
C HIS A 722 9.24 24.50 44.87
N ASP A 723 9.12 24.69 46.19
CA ASP A 723 9.96 25.60 46.95
C ASP A 723 11.15 24.88 47.58
N CYS A 724 12.17 25.64 47.95
CA CYS A 724 13.42 25.17 48.54
C CYS A 724 13.58 25.75 49.94
N LYS A 725 13.63 24.88 50.96
CA LYS A 725 13.86 25.22 52.38
C LYS A 725 15.35 25.07 52.70
N GLU A 726 15.92 25.92 53.56
CA GLU A 726 17.31 25.73 54.02
C GLU A 726 17.49 24.34 54.66
N ALA A 727 18.51 23.62 54.20
CA ALA A 727 18.87 22.31 54.71
C ALA A 727 19.54 22.44 56.09
N GLU A 728 19.26 21.50 57.00
CA GLU A 728 20.11 21.28 58.17
C GLU A 728 21.50 20.85 57.69
N CYS A 729 22.56 21.45 58.23
CA CYS A 729 23.91 21.36 57.65
C CYS A 729 24.76 20.23 58.24
N GLU A 730 24.13 19.16 58.72
CA GLU A 730 24.77 17.96 59.25
C GLU A 730 24.61 16.83 58.23
N HIS A 731 25.72 16.24 57.78
CA HIS A 731 25.71 15.21 56.75
C HIS A 731 26.45 13.96 57.21
N GLN A 732 25.81 12.80 57.10
CA GLN A 732 26.45 11.50 57.27
C GLN A 732 26.66 10.84 55.91
N ILE A 733 27.91 10.57 55.57
CA ILE A 733 28.34 10.08 54.26
C ILE A 733 28.87 8.65 54.43
N HIS A 734 28.16 7.70 53.81
CA HIS A 734 28.55 6.29 53.75
C HIS A 734 29.00 5.85 52.35
N SER A 735 28.95 6.75 51.36
CA SER A 735 29.33 6.43 49.99
C SER A 735 30.86 6.35 49.85
N ALA A 736 31.35 5.36 49.09
CA ALA A 736 32.78 5.16 48.87
C ALA A 736 33.46 6.35 48.18
N THR A 737 32.75 7.06 47.31
CA THR A 737 33.20 8.31 46.68
C THR A 737 32.06 9.31 46.66
N GLY A 738 32.38 10.59 46.49
CA GLY A 738 31.39 11.65 46.31
C GLY A 738 32.00 13.03 46.39
N VAL A 739 31.13 14.05 46.38
CA VAL A 739 31.54 15.46 46.38
C VAL A 739 30.91 16.15 47.57
N ILE A 740 31.72 16.85 48.34
CA ILE A 740 31.32 17.76 49.42
C ILE A 740 31.46 19.19 48.95
N THR A 741 30.48 20.03 49.27
CA THR A 741 30.48 21.44 48.89
C THR A 741 30.09 22.31 50.07
N SER A 742 30.64 23.53 50.12
CA SER A 742 30.13 24.55 51.02
C SER A 742 28.68 24.88 50.68
N PRO A 743 27.86 25.31 51.66
CA PRO A 743 26.48 25.71 51.38
C PRO A 743 26.45 26.82 50.32
N ASN A 744 25.43 26.78 49.45
CA ASN A 744 25.25 27.68 48.30
C ASN A 744 26.30 27.59 47.19
N TRP A 745 27.32 26.72 47.26
CA TRP A 745 28.31 26.59 46.19
C TRP A 745 27.63 26.33 44.82
N PRO A 746 28.03 27.02 43.73
CA PRO A 746 29.19 27.90 43.58
C PRO A 746 28.96 29.38 43.98
N ASP A 747 27.76 29.74 44.42
CA ASP A 747 27.46 31.05 44.99
C ASP A 747 28.09 31.20 46.39
N LYS A 748 28.05 32.42 46.93
CA LYS A 748 28.69 32.70 48.22
C LYS A 748 28.03 31.94 49.37
N TYR A 749 28.84 31.34 50.24
CA TYR A 749 28.34 30.64 51.43
C TYR A 749 27.63 31.62 52.40
N PRO A 750 26.69 31.18 53.25
CA PRO A 750 25.99 32.07 54.17
C PRO A 750 26.86 32.46 55.39
N SER A 751 26.58 33.62 56.00
CA SER A 751 27.16 34.03 57.29
C SER A 751 26.61 33.18 58.45
N ARG A 752 27.40 32.98 59.52
CA ARG A 752 27.01 32.29 60.77
C ARG A 752 26.50 30.88 60.54
N LYS A 753 27.15 30.13 59.66
CA LYS A 753 26.81 28.73 59.42
C LYS A 753 27.88 27.82 59.99
N GLU A 754 27.41 26.71 60.51
CA GLU A 754 28.21 25.59 60.97
C GLU A 754 27.70 24.36 60.23
N CYS A 755 28.60 23.72 59.48
CA CYS A 755 28.28 22.59 58.62
C CYS A 755 29.25 21.46 58.90
N THR A 756 28.72 20.27 59.09
CA THR A 756 29.50 19.09 59.47
C THR A 756 29.28 17.96 58.48
N TRP A 757 30.36 17.23 58.19
CA TRP A 757 30.33 16.01 57.40
C TRP A 757 31.05 14.90 58.16
N GLU A 758 30.32 13.83 58.48
CA GLU A 758 30.85 12.59 59.03
C GLU A 758 30.99 11.58 57.89
N ILE A 759 32.22 11.29 57.47
CA ILE A 759 32.50 10.35 56.39
C ILE A 759 32.95 9.02 56.98
N LEU A 760 32.17 7.97 56.72
CA LEU A 760 32.47 6.61 57.11
C LEU A 760 32.79 5.77 55.87
N ALA A 761 34.06 5.41 55.71
CA ALA A 761 34.53 4.49 54.69
C ALA A 761 34.38 3.02 55.12
N THR A 762 34.42 2.14 54.13
CA THR A 762 34.46 0.68 54.29
C THR A 762 35.60 0.29 55.25
N PRO A 763 35.37 -0.61 56.22
CA PRO A 763 36.41 -1.07 57.14
C PRO A 763 37.69 -1.51 56.42
N GLY A 764 38.84 -1.14 56.98
CA GLY A 764 40.14 -1.42 56.38
C GLY A 764 40.60 -0.42 55.31
N HIS A 765 39.79 0.57 54.95
CA HIS A 765 40.13 1.63 54.01
C HIS A 765 40.28 2.98 54.73
N ARG A 766 40.73 4.00 53.98
CA ARG A 766 40.97 5.36 54.47
C ARG A 766 40.18 6.37 53.65
N VAL A 767 39.80 7.47 54.26
CA VAL A 767 39.10 8.57 53.59
C VAL A 767 40.14 9.57 53.08
N LYS A 768 40.06 9.91 51.79
CA LYS A 768 40.84 10.97 51.15
C LYS A 768 39.93 12.10 50.72
N ILE A 769 40.34 13.33 50.98
CA ILE A 769 39.69 14.54 50.50
C ILE A 769 40.63 15.24 49.52
N THR A 770 40.12 15.51 48.33
CA THR A 770 40.84 16.26 47.29
C THR A 770 40.03 17.51 46.95
N PHE A 771 40.62 18.69 47.14
CA PHE A 771 39.95 19.95 46.85
C PHE A 771 39.96 20.26 45.35
N ASN A 772 38.80 20.57 44.79
CA ASN A 772 38.63 20.96 43.38
C ASN A 772 38.55 22.48 43.23
N GLU A 773 37.91 23.16 44.18
CA GLU A 773 37.79 24.63 44.27
C GLU A 773 37.85 25.04 45.75
N PHE A 774 38.52 26.15 46.06
CA PHE A 774 38.68 26.62 47.45
C PHE A 774 38.88 28.14 47.53
N ASP A 775 37.89 28.84 48.07
CA ASP A 775 37.89 30.28 48.31
C ASP A 775 37.07 30.60 49.57
N ILE A 776 37.74 30.65 50.72
CA ILE A 776 37.19 31.00 52.04
C ILE A 776 37.85 32.31 52.51
N GLU A 777 37.23 33.06 53.43
CA GLU A 777 37.83 34.29 53.96
C GLU A 777 39.29 34.10 54.41
N GLN A 778 40.16 35.02 54.00
CA GLN A 778 41.59 34.96 54.30
C GLN A 778 41.86 35.54 55.70
N HIS A 779 42.45 34.73 56.58
CA HIS A 779 43.00 35.18 57.87
C HIS A 779 44.35 34.49 58.14
N GLN A 780 45.23 35.13 58.93
CA GLN A 780 46.58 34.60 59.21
C GLN A 780 46.54 33.27 60.00
N GLU A 781 45.58 33.13 60.91
CA GLU A 781 45.37 31.92 61.73
C GLU A 781 44.04 31.21 61.39
N CYS A 782 43.38 31.57 60.28
CA CYS A 782 42.06 31.02 59.92
C CYS A 782 41.01 31.11 61.04
N ALA A 783 40.99 32.25 61.76
CA ALA A 783 40.16 32.44 62.96
C ALA A 783 38.73 32.93 62.64
N TYR A 784 38.51 33.47 61.44
CA TYR A 784 37.19 33.82 60.92
C TYR A 784 36.58 32.60 60.24
N ASP A 785 36.24 32.67 58.96
CA ASP A 785 35.74 31.53 58.20
C ASP A 785 36.84 30.48 57.96
N HIS A 786 36.54 29.21 58.25
CA HIS A 786 37.51 28.13 58.06
C HIS A 786 36.86 26.76 57.89
N LEU A 787 37.65 25.85 57.31
CA LEU A 787 37.35 24.43 57.19
C LEU A 787 38.35 23.62 58.03
N GLU A 788 37.87 22.83 58.97
CA GLU A 788 38.66 21.92 59.79
C GLU A 788 38.37 20.46 59.43
N VAL A 789 39.44 19.67 59.33
CA VAL A 789 39.37 18.23 59.01
C VAL A 789 40.00 17.46 60.16
N PHE A 790 39.31 16.45 60.67
CA PHE A 790 39.67 15.65 61.84
C PHE A 790 39.81 14.16 61.49
N ASP A 791 40.80 13.49 62.10
CA ASP A 791 41.13 12.08 61.89
C ASP A 791 40.29 11.14 62.77
N GLY A 792 38.97 11.16 62.58
CA GLY A 792 38.06 10.31 63.35
C GLY A 792 36.59 10.65 63.14
N GLU A 793 35.76 10.32 64.13
CA GLU A 793 34.30 10.46 64.07
C GLU A 793 33.74 11.78 64.60
N SER A 794 34.57 12.62 65.22
CA SER A 794 34.14 13.90 65.79
C SER A 794 35.29 14.90 65.90
N ASP A 795 34.94 16.14 66.26
CA ASP A 795 35.82 17.25 66.60
C ASP A 795 36.80 16.97 67.77
N LYS A 796 36.61 15.88 68.52
CA LYS A 796 37.49 15.46 69.62
C LYS A 796 38.77 14.74 69.14
N TYR A 797 38.82 14.36 67.87
CA TYR A 797 39.95 13.62 67.29
C TYR A 797 41.04 14.58 66.79
N PRO A 798 42.26 14.09 66.48
CA PRO A 798 43.34 14.95 66.01
C PRO A 798 42.98 15.69 64.70
N ILE A 799 43.31 16.98 64.63
CA ILE A 799 43.12 17.81 63.43
C ILE A 799 44.17 17.41 62.38
N LEU A 800 43.70 17.04 61.19
CA LEU A 800 44.53 16.79 60.00
C LEU A 800 44.87 18.10 59.27
N GLY A 801 43.98 19.08 59.32
CA GLY A 801 44.25 20.41 58.78
C GLY A 801 43.15 21.42 59.06
N ARG A 802 43.53 22.70 59.13
CA ARG A 802 42.65 23.86 59.20
C ARG A 802 42.96 24.78 58.02
N PHE A 803 41.94 25.11 57.23
CA PHE A 803 42.11 25.75 55.93
C PHE A 803 41.22 26.99 55.79
N CYS A 804 41.78 28.06 55.22
CA CYS A 804 41.09 29.30 54.87
C CYS A 804 41.83 30.03 53.74
N GLY A 805 41.25 31.11 53.21
CA GLY A 805 41.82 31.83 52.06
C GLY A 805 41.48 31.19 50.70
N SER A 806 42.18 31.64 49.66
CA SER A 806 41.99 31.19 48.28
C SER A 806 43.08 30.24 47.77
N LYS A 807 43.97 29.77 48.66
CA LYS A 807 44.99 28.79 48.31
C LYS A 807 44.37 27.40 48.42
N MET A 808 44.39 26.65 47.31
CA MET A 808 43.93 25.26 47.28
C MET A 808 44.72 24.40 48.27
N PRO A 809 44.07 23.72 49.22
CA PRO A 809 44.74 22.79 50.13
C PRO A 809 45.24 21.53 49.43
N ASP A 810 46.31 20.95 49.95
CA ASP A 810 46.80 19.65 49.52
C ASP A 810 45.80 18.54 49.92
N PRO A 811 45.76 17.40 49.20
CA PRO A 811 44.86 16.31 49.54
C PRO A 811 45.08 15.78 50.96
N VAL A 812 43.99 15.62 51.72
CA VAL A 812 44.02 15.19 53.12
C VAL A 812 43.61 13.73 53.20
N LEU A 813 44.39 12.90 53.90
CA LEU A 813 44.16 11.46 54.03
C LEU A 813 44.05 11.07 55.51
N SER A 814 42.92 10.49 55.92
CA SER A 814 42.72 9.98 57.30
C SER A 814 43.64 8.80 57.59
N THR A 815 43.90 8.48 58.86
CA THR A 815 44.58 7.22 59.24
C THR A 815 43.60 6.10 59.53
N THR A 816 42.34 6.43 59.79
CA THR A 816 41.24 5.48 60.05
C THR A 816 40.23 5.46 58.90
N ASN A 817 39.22 4.59 58.99
CA ASN A 817 38.10 4.58 58.04
C ASN A 817 37.04 5.65 58.35
N LYS A 818 37.34 6.61 59.24
CA LYS A 818 36.45 7.72 59.60
C LYS A 818 37.15 9.05 59.42
N MET A 819 36.42 10.04 58.93
CA MET A 819 36.88 11.43 58.85
C MET A 819 35.72 12.37 59.17
N PHE A 820 35.99 13.37 60.00
CA PHE A 820 35.01 14.39 60.38
C PHE A 820 35.48 15.74 59.85
N ILE A 821 34.58 16.50 59.23
CA ILE A 821 34.88 17.80 58.61
C ILE A 821 33.91 18.83 59.14
N GLY A 822 34.42 19.99 59.57
CA GLY A 822 33.62 21.12 60.04
C GLY A 822 33.92 22.39 59.25
N PHE A 823 32.90 23.02 58.69
CA PHE A 823 32.98 24.36 58.08
C PHE A 823 32.23 25.36 58.96
N ILE A 824 32.93 26.40 59.40
CA ILE A 824 32.38 27.47 60.25
C ILE A 824 32.55 28.81 59.53
N SER A 825 31.48 29.60 59.48
CA SER A 825 31.48 30.99 58.98
C SER A 825 31.03 32.00 60.02
N ASP A 826 31.59 33.20 59.98
CA ASP A 826 31.31 34.31 60.89
C ASP A 826 30.20 35.25 60.37
N ALA A 827 30.02 36.41 60.99
CA ALA A 827 28.94 37.34 60.64
C ALA A 827 29.13 38.11 59.31
N SER A 828 30.32 38.07 58.68
CA SER A 828 30.66 38.93 57.55
C SER A 828 31.57 38.21 56.53
N VAL A 829 31.85 38.88 55.39
CA VAL A 829 32.82 38.45 54.37
C VAL A 829 32.64 37.03 53.80
N GLN A 830 31.56 36.83 53.05
CA GLN A 830 31.34 35.55 52.36
C GLN A 830 32.07 35.46 51.01
N ARG A 831 32.69 34.30 50.77
CA ARG A 831 33.38 33.92 49.52
C ARG A 831 32.68 32.76 48.83
N LYS A 832 33.20 32.27 47.70
CA LYS A 832 32.57 31.18 46.93
C LYS A 832 32.54 29.85 47.68
N GLY A 833 33.38 29.68 48.70
CA GLY A 833 33.48 28.49 49.52
C GLY A 833 34.31 27.41 48.85
N PHE A 834 33.92 26.15 48.98
CA PHE A 834 34.73 25.03 48.51
C PHE A 834 33.90 23.95 47.82
N GLN A 835 34.56 23.24 46.91
CA GLN A 835 34.13 21.94 46.41
C GLN A 835 35.30 20.98 46.58
N ALA A 836 35.07 19.86 47.23
CA ALA A 836 36.05 18.81 47.38
C ALA A 836 35.43 17.45 47.08
N THR A 837 36.24 16.56 46.52
CA THR A 837 35.87 15.17 46.27
C THR A 837 36.39 14.31 47.40
N HIS A 838 35.52 13.50 47.99
CA HIS A 838 35.93 12.44 48.91
C HIS A 838 36.05 11.11 48.17
N SER A 839 37.09 10.35 48.49
CA SER A 839 37.29 8.99 48.00
C SER A 839 37.72 8.07 49.12
N THR A 840 37.31 6.81 49.02
CA THR A 840 37.77 5.73 49.89
C THR A 840 38.98 5.10 49.22
N GLU A 841 40.14 5.36 49.79
CA GLU A 841 41.41 4.81 49.31
C GLU A 841 41.71 3.52 50.06
N CYS A 842 42.21 2.52 49.34
CA CYS A 842 42.67 1.29 49.94
C CYS A 842 44.04 1.46 50.61
N GLY A 843 44.36 0.52 51.48
CA GLY A 843 45.61 0.50 52.23
C GLY A 843 45.55 1.27 53.55
N GLY A 844 46.57 1.06 54.39
CA GLY A 844 46.66 1.66 55.72
C GLY A 844 47.25 0.74 56.78
N ARG A 845 47.30 1.25 58.02
CA ARG A 845 47.75 0.49 59.19
C ARG A 845 46.55 0.01 59.98
N LEU A 846 46.41 -1.31 60.09
CA LEU A 846 45.30 -1.98 60.76
C LEU A 846 45.82 -2.63 62.05
N LYS A 847 45.04 -2.52 63.14
CA LYS A 847 45.37 -3.18 64.41
C LYS A 847 44.54 -4.45 64.57
N ALA A 848 45.22 -5.60 64.59
CA ALA A 848 44.64 -6.90 64.92
C ALA A 848 44.33 -6.97 66.42
N GLU A 849 43.15 -7.46 66.76
CA GLU A 849 42.69 -7.66 68.12
C GLU A 849 42.21 -9.11 68.29
N ILE A 850 41.97 -9.53 69.54
CA ILE A 850 41.41 -10.86 69.84
C ILE A 850 40.05 -11.04 69.14
N LYS A 851 39.29 -9.95 68.98
CA LYS A 851 38.05 -9.96 68.20
C LYS A 851 38.37 -9.80 66.71
N SER A 852 37.80 -10.68 65.90
CA SER A 852 37.94 -10.63 64.44
C SER A 852 37.41 -9.33 63.86
N LYS A 853 38.18 -8.78 62.92
CA LYS A 853 37.83 -7.60 62.12
C LYS A 853 37.83 -7.97 60.64
N ASP A 854 36.99 -7.28 59.87
CA ASP A 854 36.84 -7.51 58.44
C ASP A 854 37.72 -6.53 57.64
N LEU A 855 38.32 -7.05 56.58
CA LEU A 855 39.06 -6.32 55.55
C LEU A 855 38.53 -6.74 54.18
N PHE A 856 38.23 -5.76 53.33
CA PHE A 856 37.72 -5.98 52.00
C PHE A 856 38.75 -5.52 50.95
N SER A 857 38.77 -6.19 49.81
CA SER A 857 39.65 -5.84 48.68
C SER A 857 39.45 -4.43 48.13
N HIS A 858 38.21 -3.94 48.18
CA HIS A 858 37.84 -2.62 47.68
C HIS A 858 36.60 -2.09 48.41
N ALA A 859 36.34 -0.79 48.27
CA ALA A 859 35.30 -0.10 49.03
C ALA A 859 33.87 -0.54 48.69
N GLN A 860 33.61 -0.96 47.44
CA GLN A 860 32.30 -1.37 46.92
C GLN A 860 32.11 -2.90 46.90
N PHE A 861 32.87 -3.62 47.72
CA PHE A 861 32.84 -5.07 47.77
C PHE A 861 31.43 -5.60 48.07
N GLY A 862 30.89 -6.38 47.13
CA GLY A 862 29.54 -6.96 47.21
C GLY A 862 28.57 -6.37 46.18
N ASP A 863 28.72 -5.08 45.86
CA ASP A 863 27.90 -4.39 44.86
C ASP A 863 28.57 -4.37 43.49
N ASN A 864 29.90 -4.24 43.46
CA ASN A 864 30.72 -4.20 42.24
C ASN A 864 31.91 -5.16 42.33
N ASN A 865 32.59 -5.34 41.18
CA ASN A 865 33.90 -5.97 41.11
C ASN A 865 34.99 -4.97 41.52
N TYR A 866 36.17 -5.46 41.92
CA TYR A 866 37.27 -4.56 42.30
C TYR A 866 37.68 -3.64 41.14
N PRO A 867 38.12 -2.41 41.42
CA PRO A 867 38.64 -1.51 40.39
C PRO A 867 39.97 -2.03 39.81
N GLY A 868 40.20 -1.81 38.52
CA GLY A 868 41.49 -2.08 37.87
C GLY A 868 42.53 -0.98 38.13
N GLN A 869 43.80 -1.28 37.85
CA GLN A 869 44.96 -0.40 38.05
C GLN A 869 45.15 0.11 39.48
N VAL A 870 44.72 -0.66 40.47
CA VAL A 870 44.89 -0.35 41.88
C VAL A 870 46.04 -1.16 42.49
N ASP A 871 46.83 -0.48 43.33
CA ASP A 871 47.91 -1.05 44.12
C ASP A 871 47.67 -0.70 45.60
N CYS A 872 47.23 -1.68 46.39
CA CYS A 872 46.83 -1.49 47.79
C CYS A 872 47.80 -2.18 48.74
N GLU A 873 48.22 -1.47 49.79
CA GLU A 873 49.06 -2.02 50.86
C GLU A 873 48.42 -1.86 52.24
N TRP A 874 48.13 -2.97 52.91
CA TRP A 874 47.67 -2.98 54.31
C TRP A 874 48.70 -3.61 55.24
N GLN A 875 49.07 -2.88 56.28
CA GLN A 875 49.94 -3.37 57.36
C GLN A 875 49.05 -3.78 58.53
N VAL A 876 48.91 -5.08 58.78
CA VAL A 876 48.13 -5.62 59.90
C VAL A 876 49.08 -5.92 61.06
N LEU A 877 48.86 -5.26 62.20
CA LEU A 877 49.74 -5.27 63.36
C LEU A 877 49.07 -5.92 64.58
N ALA A 878 49.70 -6.91 65.18
CA ALA A 878 49.33 -7.51 66.46
C ALA A 878 50.12 -6.87 67.62
N GLU A 879 49.67 -7.10 68.85
CA GLU A 879 50.45 -6.71 70.03
C GLU A 879 51.66 -7.64 70.21
N LYS A 880 52.76 -7.11 70.76
CA LYS A 880 53.99 -7.89 70.97
C LYS A 880 53.71 -9.19 71.74
N GLY A 881 54.09 -10.33 71.16
CA GLY A 881 53.82 -11.66 71.72
C GLY A 881 52.58 -12.36 71.15
N TYR A 882 51.92 -11.74 70.16
CA TYR A 882 50.84 -12.32 69.38
C TYR A 882 51.19 -12.33 67.88
N SER A 883 50.66 -13.30 67.16
CA SER A 883 50.65 -13.42 65.71
C SER A 883 49.35 -12.87 65.11
N VAL A 884 49.38 -12.54 63.82
CA VAL A 884 48.22 -12.21 63.00
C VAL A 884 47.76 -13.48 62.30
N GLU A 885 46.48 -13.77 62.39
CA GLU A 885 45.78 -14.81 61.66
C GLU A 885 44.90 -14.16 60.59
N LEU A 886 45.00 -14.63 59.35
CA LEU A 886 44.14 -14.22 58.22
C LEU A 886 43.29 -15.40 57.75
N SER A 887 41.98 -15.19 57.70
CA SER A 887 41.00 -16.15 57.21
C SER A 887 40.21 -15.56 56.03
N PHE A 888 40.39 -16.13 54.84
CA PHE A 888 39.67 -15.71 53.64
C PHE A 888 38.23 -16.24 53.66
N GLN A 889 37.26 -15.35 53.72
CA GLN A 889 35.84 -15.72 53.65
C GLN A 889 35.35 -15.79 52.20
N THR A 890 35.88 -14.93 51.34
CA THR A 890 35.62 -14.91 49.90
C THR A 890 36.91 -14.55 49.19
N PHE A 891 37.20 -15.23 48.07
CA PHE A 891 38.37 -14.98 47.26
C PHE A 891 38.07 -15.28 45.79
N GLU A 892 37.91 -14.23 45.02
CA GLU A 892 37.65 -14.25 43.57
C GLU A 892 38.47 -13.15 42.91
N VAL A 893 39.72 -13.46 42.60
CA VAL A 893 40.65 -12.64 41.85
C VAL A 893 40.80 -13.25 40.45
N GLU A 894 41.24 -12.50 39.45
CA GLU A 894 41.47 -13.04 38.10
C GLU A 894 42.30 -14.33 38.14
N VAL A 895 41.90 -15.31 37.33
CA VAL A 895 42.60 -16.60 37.24
C VAL A 895 43.67 -16.49 36.16
N GLU A 896 44.93 -16.64 36.55
CA GLU A 896 46.08 -16.71 35.66
C GLU A 896 47.04 -17.80 36.16
N ALA A 897 47.83 -18.41 35.26
CA ALA A 897 48.67 -19.56 35.60
C ALA A 897 49.81 -19.20 36.57
N ASP A 898 50.36 -17.99 36.46
CA ASP A 898 51.49 -17.48 37.24
C ASP A 898 51.08 -16.33 38.20
N CYS A 899 49.79 -16.00 38.28
CA CYS A 899 49.26 -14.83 38.99
C CYS A 899 49.99 -13.52 38.62
N GLY A 900 50.18 -13.31 37.31
CA GLY A 900 50.90 -12.16 36.75
C GLY A 900 50.05 -10.91 36.49
N TYR A 901 48.72 -11.06 36.39
CA TYR A 901 47.77 -9.97 36.19
C TYR A 901 47.31 -9.43 37.56
N ASP A 902 46.14 -9.87 38.04
CA ASP A 902 45.64 -9.55 39.36
C ASP A 902 46.11 -10.55 40.42
N PHE A 903 46.66 -10.05 41.54
CA PHE A 903 47.13 -10.92 42.62
C PHE A 903 47.08 -10.26 43.99
N ILE A 904 46.96 -11.10 45.02
CA ILE A 904 47.29 -10.73 46.41
C ILE A 904 48.62 -11.38 46.79
N GLU A 905 49.53 -10.60 47.36
CA GLU A 905 50.83 -11.03 47.85
C GLU A 905 50.94 -10.71 49.35
N LEU A 906 51.39 -11.69 50.12
CA LEU A 906 51.45 -11.61 51.58
C LEU A 906 52.89 -11.74 52.06
N PHE A 907 53.30 -10.87 52.98
CA PHE A 907 54.63 -10.90 53.59
C PHE A 907 54.54 -10.94 55.12
N ASP A 908 55.36 -11.77 55.75
CA ASP A 908 55.45 -11.95 57.21
C ASP A 908 56.33 -10.87 57.86
N GLY A 909 55.86 -9.62 57.80
CA GLY A 909 56.57 -8.46 58.33
C GLY A 909 55.90 -7.14 57.98
N PHE A 910 56.66 -6.04 58.09
CA PHE A 910 56.15 -4.67 57.94
C PHE A 910 56.23 -4.14 56.49
N ASP A 911 57.08 -4.74 55.67
CA ASP A 911 57.38 -4.31 54.32
C ASP A 911 57.62 -5.51 53.39
N THR A 912 57.82 -5.24 52.11
CA THR A 912 58.06 -6.23 51.05
C THR A 912 59.43 -6.91 51.14
N THR A 913 60.32 -6.49 52.06
CA THR A 913 61.62 -7.15 52.29
C THR A 913 61.51 -8.38 53.20
N ALA A 914 60.37 -8.53 53.89
CA ALA A 914 60.07 -9.66 54.74
C ALA A 914 59.84 -10.97 53.94
N SER A 915 59.80 -12.11 54.63
CA SER A 915 59.56 -13.40 53.97
C SER A 915 58.16 -13.46 53.36
N ARG A 916 58.09 -13.72 52.05
CA ARG A 916 56.83 -13.88 51.33
C ARG A 916 56.12 -15.17 51.77
N LEU A 917 54.92 -15.02 52.29
CA LEU A 917 54.02 -16.11 52.68
C LEU A 917 53.35 -16.75 51.47
N GLY A 918 53.04 -15.96 50.44
CA GLY A 918 52.52 -16.47 49.18
C GLY A 918 52.00 -15.36 48.26
N ARG A 919 51.80 -15.73 47.00
CA ARG A 919 51.07 -14.94 46.00
C ARG A 919 49.89 -15.77 45.53
N PHE A 920 48.69 -15.17 45.54
CA PHE A 920 47.43 -15.87 45.29
C PHE A 920 46.60 -15.13 44.25
N CYS A 921 45.94 -15.87 43.36
CA CYS A 921 44.97 -15.39 42.38
C CYS A 921 43.94 -16.50 42.10
N GLY A 922 42.90 -16.20 41.33
CA GLY A 922 41.83 -17.14 40.99
C GLY A 922 40.66 -17.21 41.97
N SER A 923 39.93 -18.32 41.95
CA SER A 923 38.65 -18.49 42.68
C SER A 923 38.72 -19.59 43.73
N GLY A 924 38.34 -19.26 44.98
CA GLY A 924 38.33 -20.15 46.13
C GLY A 924 39.25 -19.66 47.26
N PRO A 925 38.79 -19.60 48.52
CA PRO A 925 39.58 -19.06 49.62
C PRO A 925 40.84 -19.90 49.88
N PRO A 926 42.03 -19.26 50.00
CA PRO A 926 43.24 -19.91 50.50
C PRO A 926 43.05 -20.55 51.89
N GLU A 927 43.92 -21.50 52.25
CA GLU A 927 44.04 -21.97 53.63
C GLU A 927 44.36 -20.79 54.58
N GLU A 928 43.99 -20.93 55.86
CA GLU A 928 44.29 -19.92 56.89
C GLU A 928 45.79 -19.62 56.97
N ILE A 929 46.13 -18.32 57.05
CA ILE A 929 47.51 -17.85 57.02
C ILE A 929 47.86 -17.25 58.38
N TYR A 930 48.99 -17.69 58.93
CA TYR A 930 49.49 -17.28 60.23
C TYR A 930 50.85 -16.60 60.06
N SER A 931 51.06 -15.45 60.72
CA SER A 931 52.38 -14.81 60.79
C SER A 931 53.29 -15.52 61.79
N ALA A 932 54.58 -15.62 61.47
CA ALA A 932 55.61 -15.97 62.45
C ALA A 932 56.02 -14.75 63.30
N GLY A 933 55.75 -13.52 62.82
CA GLY A 933 55.96 -12.26 63.54
C GLY A 933 54.68 -11.64 64.10
N ASP A 934 54.78 -10.38 64.51
CA ASP A 934 53.66 -9.53 64.99
C ASP A 934 53.03 -8.67 63.89
N ALA A 935 53.40 -8.89 62.61
CA ALA A 935 52.93 -8.10 61.49
C ALA A 935 52.74 -8.94 60.22
N ILE A 936 51.72 -8.60 59.41
CA ILE A 936 51.57 -9.04 58.02
C ILE A 936 51.39 -7.83 57.13
N LEU A 937 52.14 -7.77 56.03
CA LEU A 937 51.86 -6.88 54.91
C LEU A 937 51.01 -7.63 53.87
N ILE A 938 49.88 -7.03 53.52
CA ILE A 938 48.99 -7.46 52.46
C ILE A 938 49.15 -6.50 51.29
N HIS A 939 49.60 -6.99 50.14
CA HIS A 939 49.73 -6.24 48.90
C HIS A 939 48.72 -6.79 47.88
N PHE A 940 47.82 -5.95 47.38
CA PHE A 940 46.87 -6.31 46.33
C PHE A 940 47.11 -5.44 45.11
N HIS A 941 47.38 -6.09 43.99
CA HIS A 941 47.67 -5.45 42.72
C HIS A 941 46.67 -5.92 41.66
N THR A 942 46.21 -4.99 40.84
CA THR A 942 45.28 -5.26 39.74
C THR A 942 45.71 -4.55 38.47
N ASP A 943 45.54 -5.18 37.31
CA ASP A 943 45.81 -4.58 36.00
C ASP A 943 44.60 -3.83 35.42
N ASP A 944 44.67 -3.42 34.14
CA ASP A 944 43.61 -2.67 33.46
C ASP A 944 42.52 -3.55 32.83
N THR A 945 42.57 -4.87 33.05
CA THR A 945 41.69 -5.86 32.46
C THR A 945 41.02 -6.76 33.53
N ILE A 946 39.98 -7.48 33.11
CA ILE A 946 39.25 -8.54 33.83
C ILE A 946 39.18 -8.42 35.38
N ASN A 947 38.27 -7.57 35.88
CA ASN A 947 38.03 -7.51 37.31
C ASN A 947 36.96 -8.52 37.78
N LYS A 948 37.16 -9.09 38.97
CA LYS A 948 36.25 -10.05 39.65
C LYS A 948 35.73 -9.48 40.97
N LYS A 949 35.01 -10.29 41.74
CA LYS A 949 34.39 -9.86 43.01
C LYS A 949 35.41 -9.46 44.09
N GLY A 950 36.65 -9.95 44.01
CA GLY A 950 37.73 -9.64 44.93
C GLY A 950 37.75 -10.53 46.16
N PHE A 951 38.27 -10.02 47.27
CA PHE A 951 38.39 -10.78 48.52
C PHE A 951 37.79 -10.09 49.74
N HIS A 952 37.40 -10.92 50.71
CA HIS A 952 37.02 -10.55 52.07
C HIS A 952 37.83 -11.40 53.05
N ILE A 953 38.68 -10.73 53.84
CA ILE A 953 39.58 -11.32 54.83
C ILE A 953 39.07 -10.96 56.22
N ARG A 954 39.01 -11.94 57.11
CA ARG A 954 38.94 -11.72 58.56
C ARG A 954 40.33 -11.83 59.15
N TYR A 955 40.70 -10.83 59.94
CA TYR A 955 41.98 -10.83 60.65
C TYR A 955 41.78 -10.77 62.16
N THR A 956 42.61 -11.55 62.87
CA THR A 956 42.57 -11.75 64.33
C THR A 956 43.98 -11.75 64.90
N SER A 957 44.10 -11.41 66.18
CA SER A 957 45.33 -11.56 66.94
C SER A 957 45.28 -12.87 67.73
N THR A 958 46.23 -13.77 67.46
CA THR A 958 46.36 -15.08 68.09
C THR A 958 47.65 -15.17 68.89
N LYS A 959 47.67 -15.92 70.00
CA LYS A 959 48.90 -16.06 70.79
C LYS A 959 49.81 -17.10 70.12
N PHE A 960 51.13 -16.87 70.10
CA PHE A 960 52.13 -17.73 69.43
C PHE A 960 52.10 -19.25 69.75
N GLN A 961 51.30 -19.71 70.71
CA GLN A 961 51.27 -21.11 71.17
C GLN A 961 50.21 -22.00 70.50
N ASP A 962 49.26 -21.46 69.73
CA ASP A 962 48.16 -22.26 69.14
C ASP A 962 48.37 -22.64 67.65
N ALA A 963 49.39 -22.10 66.96
CA ALA A 963 49.59 -22.28 65.51
C ALA A 963 50.27 -23.60 65.06
N ILE A 964 50.61 -24.52 65.99
CA ILE A 964 51.38 -25.76 65.66
C ILE A 964 50.50 -27.03 65.69
N GLN A 965 49.21 -26.96 66.02
CA GLN A 965 48.37 -28.15 66.27
C GLN A 965 47.23 -28.43 65.28
N THR A 966 47.34 -28.12 63.98
CA THR A 966 46.35 -28.60 62.99
C THR A 966 46.93 -28.83 61.59
N LYS A 967 47.87 -29.77 61.44
CA LYS A 967 48.03 -30.54 60.18
C LYS A 967 48.21 -32.02 60.49
N LYS A 968 47.18 -32.82 60.24
CA LYS A 968 47.24 -34.26 60.05
C LYS A 968 46.29 -34.68 58.95
#